data_AF-A0AAQ3UVZ5-F1
#
_entry.id   AF-A0AAQ3UVZ5-F1
#
_cell.length_a   1.000
_cell.length_b   1.000
_cell.length_c   1.000
_cell.angle_alpha   90.00
_cell.angle_beta   90.00
_cell.angle_gamma   90.00
#
_symmetry.space_group_name_H-M   'P 1'
#
loop_
_entity.id
_entity.type
_entity.pdbx_description
1 polymer ?
#
loop_
_entity_poly.entity_id
_entity_poly.type
_entity_poly.pdbx_seq_one_letter_code
_entity_poly.pdbx_strand_id
1 'polypeptide(L)'
;MSTHIFFWNMPCTMAPSTEQQHTGRTDAQQSMLDAQLQLWHHTFGYVKSMALKAALDLRIPDAIDQHGSTATLPQIVAKVALHPSKIPCLRRLMRVLTVTGVFTVYRSSADDGGELVYGLTPASRLLVSSSSGLNVSPFLTLMLGPIFVSPLLGLGDWFQHEMPDPSLLKMTHGQDLWELTDHNASFGKLFGNGMVADSGFVMDIVVKECSDVFQGISSLVDVAGGLGVSTQIIANAFPDVECSVLELSHVVARAPASTNVKFFAGDMFESIPSANAIFLKWVLHDWGDSDCVKILRNCKKAIPCNKGGGGKVIILDIVVGAGSSDQNLVETQVLFDLFIMSINGAERDEQEWKKIIFEAGFSDYKIIPVLGIKAPCTMAPSAEQKNHTSTDSQQSMLDAQLQLWHHTLAYVKSMALKAALDLRIPDAIDQHGSPATLPQIVAKVALHHSKIPCLRRLMRVLTVTGIFTVYHSSADADGELVYGLTPASRLMVGSSGPPNLSPFMNLMLGHILVFPFLDLGDWFQHEMPDPTLLKMTHGWDVFDLTDHNPSFGDLFANGMAADSGFIMDIVVKECSDVFQGISSLVDVAGGLGASTQIIANAFPHVECSVLELPHVVASAPASKNVKFFAGDMFESVPSANAIFLKWVLHDWDDANCVKILKNCKKAIQCNKGGGGKVIILDIVVGAGSSDQNLVETQVLFDLFIMCVNGAERDQQEWKKIIFEAGFSDYKIIPVLGVRDSSTTMALTTSSKSQALLDAQLELWSNTFAYIKSMALKSALDLRIADAINKNGGGATLTHIASTVKLHPSKIPCLRRLMRVLAATGIFSVVNDDPPSGSGELVYALTPLSRLLVGSQNLVPITAMILHPSFVAPFLGLGTWFQQELKDPCIFKQTHGETLWEQADRDETFDALINDGMVSDSHFIMDITIKECPGAFQGITSLVDVGGGLGAAAQAIAKAFPDVKCSVLDLDHVVAKAPSDADVQYIAGDMFESVPPADAMFFKWVLHDWGHEDCVKILKNCRKAIPPREEGGKVIIIDIVVGEESSNLKQTETQVLFDLYILLVNGIERDEQEWKNIFFEAGFSDYKISPVLGARSVIEVYP
;
A
#
# COMPACT_ATOMS: atom_id res chain seq x y z
N MET A 1 -31.59 3.14 52.29
CA MET A 1 -30.17 3.25 51.88
C MET A 1 -30.11 2.92 50.41
N SER A 2 -29.95 3.93 49.55
CA SER A 2 -29.82 3.73 48.11
C SER A 2 -28.37 3.39 47.82
N THR A 3 -28.10 2.11 47.54
CA THR A 3 -26.78 1.67 47.08
C THR A 3 -26.67 2.00 45.60
N HIS A 4 -26.00 3.10 45.26
CA HIS A 4 -25.62 3.38 43.88
C HIS A 4 -24.43 2.49 43.51
N ILE A 5 -24.71 1.44 42.73
CA ILE A 5 -23.69 0.58 42.13
C ILE A 5 -23.33 1.22 40.79
N PHE A 6 -22.13 1.80 40.69
CA PHE A 6 -21.60 2.29 39.42
C PHE A 6 -21.03 1.09 38.64
N PHE A 7 -21.60 0.81 37.47
CA PHE A 7 -21.03 -0.15 36.53
C PHE A 7 -20.05 0.56 35.60
N TRP A 8 -18.84 0.03 35.48
CA TRP A 8 -17.85 0.51 34.52
C TRP A 8 -18.01 -0.30 33.22
N ASN A 9 -18.65 0.29 32.20
CA ASN A 9 -18.71 -0.28 30.85
C ASN A 9 -17.56 0.32 30.03
N MET A 10 -16.60 -0.51 29.64
CA MET A 10 -15.66 -0.17 28.58
C MET A 10 -16.34 -0.41 27.22
N PRO A 11 -16.18 0.46 26.22
CA PRO A 11 -16.59 0.13 24.87
C PRO A 11 -15.75 -1.06 24.38
N CYS A 12 -16.38 -2.20 24.10
CA CYS A 12 -15.71 -3.34 23.47
C CYS A 12 -15.54 -3.06 21.98
N THR A 13 -14.32 -3.22 21.47
CA THR A 13 -14.06 -3.42 20.04
C THR A 13 -14.46 -4.84 19.63
N MET A 14 -15.77 -5.08 19.44
CA MET A 14 -16.32 -6.18 18.63
C MET A 14 -17.79 -5.89 18.34
N ALA A 15 -18.08 -5.51 17.09
CA ALA A 15 -19.39 -5.22 16.47
C ALA A 15 -20.30 -4.19 17.17
N PRO A 16 -20.97 -3.28 16.44
CA PRO A 16 -21.80 -2.24 17.04
C PRO A 16 -23.08 -2.84 17.62
N SER A 17 -23.12 -3.08 18.93
CA SER A 17 -24.38 -3.31 19.66
C SER A 17 -25.09 -1.97 19.91
N THR A 18 -26.36 -1.92 19.52
CA THR A 18 -27.25 -0.77 19.26
C THR A 18 -27.71 0.09 20.44
N GLU A 19 -27.05 0.08 21.59
CA GLU A 19 -27.48 0.92 22.73
C GLU A 19 -26.29 1.57 23.45
N GLN A 20 -25.92 2.78 23.04
CA GLN A 20 -25.13 3.69 23.88
C GLN A 20 -26.04 4.80 24.41
N GLN A 21 -26.40 4.66 25.67
CA GLN A 21 -26.96 5.73 26.49
C GLN A 21 -26.07 6.97 26.43
N HIS A 22 -26.69 8.13 26.16
CA HIS A 22 -26.06 9.45 26.20
C HIS A 22 -25.23 9.65 27.46
N THR A 23 -23.91 9.53 27.33
CA THR A 23 -22.97 10.13 28.27
C THR A 23 -22.40 11.36 27.57
N GLY A 24 -22.58 12.55 28.15
CA GLY A 24 -22.13 13.83 27.59
C GLY A 24 -20.60 13.98 27.58
N ARG A 25 -19.88 13.01 27.01
CA ARG A 25 -18.43 12.97 26.87
C ARG A 25 -18.02 13.63 25.56
N THR A 26 -16.88 14.29 25.59
CA THR A 26 -16.28 14.97 24.42
C THR A 26 -15.44 13.98 23.59
N ASP A 27 -15.27 14.23 22.29
CA ASP A 27 -14.51 13.35 21.37
C ASP A 27 -13.05 13.12 21.82
N ALA A 28 -12.43 14.11 22.47
CA ALA A 28 -11.10 13.98 23.06
C ALA A 28 -11.06 13.00 24.24
N GLN A 29 -12.13 12.96 25.06
CA GLN A 29 -12.25 12.00 26.14
C GLN A 29 -12.49 10.58 25.60
N GLN A 30 -13.21 10.45 24.48
CA GLN A 30 -13.41 9.14 23.84
C GLN A 30 -12.11 8.63 23.21
N SER A 31 -11.38 9.46 22.48
CA SER A 31 -10.06 9.09 21.91
C SER A 31 -9.05 8.66 22.99
N MET A 32 -9.02 9.33 24.16
CA MET A 32 -8.18 8.89 25.28
C MET A 32 -8.63 7.57 25.91
N LEU A 33 -9.94 7.29 25.92
CA LEU A 33 -10.46 6.00 26.35
C LEU A 33 -10.12 4.89 25.35
N ASP A 34 -10.14 5.18 24.04
CA ASP A 34 -9.78 4.21 22.99
C ASP A 34 -8.27 3.93 23.01
N ALA A 35 -7.43 4.95 23.20
CA ALA A 35 -6.00 4.79 23.42
C ALA A 35 -5.71 4.00 24.71
N GLN A 36 -6.42 4.29 25.80
CA GLN A 36 -6.32 3.53 27.04
C GLN A 36 -6.74 2.07 26.83
N LEU A 37 -7.80 1.82 26.06
CA LEU A 37 -8.26 0.49 25.70
C LEU A 37 -7.19 -0.26 24.92
N GLN A 38 -6.60 0.35 23.88
CA GLN A 38 -5.50 -0.24 23.12
C GLN A 38 -4.31 -0.60 24.03
N LEU A 39 -3.90 0.31 24.91
CA LEU A 39 -2.82 0.06 25.87
C LEU A 39 -3.17 -1.07 26.85
N TRP A 40 -4.41 -1.18 27.30
CA TRP A 40 -4.85 -2.32 28.11
C TRP A 40 -4.85 -3.64 27.34
N HIS A 41 -5.23 -3.64 26.06
CA HIS A 41 -5.15 -4.83 25.23
C HIS A 41 -3.71 -5.36 25.12
N HIS A 42 -2.71 -4.48 24.98
CA HIS A 42 -1.31 -4.87 25.03
C HIS A 42 -0.86 -5.28 26.44
N THR A 43 -1.18 -4.47 27.46
CA THR A 43 -0.80 -4.71 28.87
C THR A 43 -1.30 -6.07 29.38
N PHE A 44 -2.54 -6.43 29.05
CA PHE A 44 -3.14 -7.70 29.45
C PHE A 44 -3.06 -8.78 28.36
N GLY A 45 -2.32 -8.55 27.28
CA GLY A 45 -2.16 -9.51 26.18
C GLY A 45 -1.67 -10.87 26.66
N TYR A 46 -0.70 -10.89 27.58
CA TYR A 46 -0.15 -12.12 28.18
C TYR A 46 -1.20 -12.97 28.90
N VAL A 47 -2.31 -12.37 29.37
CA VAL A 47 -3.41 -13.10 30.03
C VAL A 47 -4.07 -14.06 29.05
N LYS A 48 -4.15 -13.71 27.76
CA LYS A 48 -4.66 -14.61 26.71
C LYS A 48 -3.79 -15.87 26.60
N SER A 49 -2.47 -15.68 26.56
CA SER A 49 -1.48 -16.77 26.49
C SER A 49 -1.54 -17.66 27.74
N MET A 50 -1.67 -17.06 28.93
CA MET A 50 -1.79 -17.82 30.18
C MET A 50 -3.14 -18.53 30.32
N ALA A 51 -4.22 -17.96 29.77
CA ALA A 51 -5.51 -18.63 29.70
C ALA A 51 -5.46 -19.86 28.78
N LEU A 52 -4.81 -19.75 27.62
CA LEU A 52 -4.58 -20.87 26.71
C LEU A 52 -3.74 -21.95 27.40
N LYS A 53 -2.65 -21.55 28.06
CA LYS A 53 -1.81 -22.47 28.85
C LYS A 53 -2.64 -23.22 29.91
N ALA A 54 -3.47 -22.51 30.66
CA ALA A 54 -4.32 -23.14 31.67
C ALA A 54 -5.32 -24.14 31.06
N ALA A 55 -5.84 -23.86 29.86
CA ALA A 55 -6.72 -24.80 29.15
C ALA A 55 -5.99 -26.07 28.71
N LEU A 56 -4.73 -25.95 28.28
CA LEU A 56 -3.86 -27.08 27.95
C LEU A 56 -3.54 -27.91 29.21
N ASP A 57 -3.10 -27.27 30.28
CA ASP A 57 -2.76 -27.92 31.56
C ASP A 57 -3.96 -28.68 32.14
N LEU A 58 -5.17 -28.11 32.02
CA LEU A 58 -6.42 -28.72 32.48
C LEU A 58 -7.04 -29.72 31.49
N ARG A 59 -6.47 -29.85 30.27
CA ARG A 59 -7.00 -30.68 29.19
C ARG A 59 -8.46 -30.38 28.82
N ILE A 60 -8.81 -29.09 28.79
CA ILE A 60 -10.15 -28.63 28.43
C ILE A 60 -10.55 -29.05 26.99
N PRO A 61 -9.69 -28.94 25.95
CA PRO A 61 -10.04 -29.39 24.60
C PRO A 61 -10.48 -30.86 24.57
N ASP A 62 -9.73 -31.74 25.24
CA ASP A 62 -10.05 -33.17 25.33
C ASP A 62 -11.35 -33.45 26.08
N ALA A 63 -11.61 -32.69 27.15
CA ALA A 63 -12.86 -32.80 27.90
C ALA A 63 -14.08 -32.46 27.03
N ILE A 64 -13.97 -31.46 26.15
CA ILE A 64 -15.03 -31.08 25.21
C ILE A 64 -15.16 -32.13 24.08
N ASP A 65 -14.04 -32.60 23.53
CA ASP A 65 -14.04 -33.60 22.45
C ASP A 65 -14.74 -34.90 22.86
N GLN A 66 -14.48 -35.38 24.09
CA GLN A 66 -15.11 -36.58 24.66
C GLN A 66 -16.64 -36.49 24.79
N HIS A 67 -17.23 -35.30 24.63
CA HIS A 67 -18.66 -35.05 24.65
C HIS A 67 -19.27 -34.76 23.27
N GLY A 68 -18.55 -35.06 22.18
CA GLY A 68 -19.03 -34.86 20.81
C GLY A 68 -18.70 -33.47 20.27
N SER A 69 -17.51 -32.97 20.59
CA SER A 69 -17.00 -31.63 20.20
C SER A 69 -17.76 -30.42 20.77
N THR A 70 -18.73 -30.65 21.65
CA THR A 70 -19.43 -29.62 22.43
C THR A 70 -19.70 -30.12 23.84
N ALA A 71 -19.58 -29.26 24.85
CA ALA A 71 -19.84 -29.64 26.25
C ALA A 71 -20.34 -28.46 27.09
N THR A 72 -21.19 -28.72 28.08
CA THR A 72 -21.57 -27.75 29.11
C THR A 72 -20.48 -27.61 30.18
N LEU A 73 -20.51 -26.53 30.96
CA LEU A 73 -19.54 -26.33 32.04
C LEU A 73 -19.51 -27.50 33.05
N PRO A 74 -20.65 -28.06 33.51
CA PRO A 74 -20.65 -29.26 34.36
C PRO A 74 -20.00 -30.48 33.71
N GLN A 75 -20.22 -30.69 32.40
CA GLN A 75 -19.61 -31.79 31.65
C GLN A 75 -18.09 -31.64 31.55
N ILE A 76 -17.60 -30.41 31.31
CA ILE A 76 -16.16 -30.11 31.35
C ILE A 76 -15.61 -30.38 32.75
N VAL A 77 -16.25 -29.86 33.80
CA VAL A 77 -15.82 -30.04 35.20
C VAL A 77 -15.76 -31.51 35.61
N ALA A 78 -16.65 -32.36 35.08
CA ALA A 78 -16.63 -33.80 35.34
C ALA A 78 -15.40 -34.51 34.75
N LYS A 79 -14.69 -33.88 33.80
CA LYS A 79 -13.56 -34.45 33.05
C LYS A 79 -12.22 -33.79 33.37
N VAL A 80 -12.22 -32.54 33.84
CA VAL A 80 -11.00 -31.82 34.19
C VAL A 80 -10.70 -31.89 35.68
N ALA A 81 -9.42 -31.95 36.04
CA ALA A 81 -8.99 -31.97 37.44
C ALA A 81 -9.00 -30.54 38.02
N LEU A 82 -10.11 -30.15 38.66
CA LEU A 82 -10.26 -28.86 39.33
C LEU A 82 -10.54 -29.01 40.81
N HIS A 83 -9.91 -28.15 41.62
CA HIS A 83 -10.27 -28.05 43.03
C HIS A 83 -11.70 -27.49 43.18
N PRO A 84 -12.56 -28.01 44.08
CA PRO A 84 -13.96 -27.59 44.20
C PRO A 84 -14.16 -26.08 44.36
N SER A 85 -13.27 -25.41 45.11
CA SER A 85 -13.32 -23.94 45.30
C SER A 85 -13.03 -23.12 44.04
N LYS A 86 -12.52 -23.75 42.97
CA LYS A 86 -12.15 -23.10 41.70
C LYS A 86 -13.15 -23.37 40.58
N ILE A 87 -14.13 -24.25 40.78
CA ILE A 87 -15.21 -24.52 39.81
C ILE A 87 -15.92 -23.21 39.35
N PRO A 88 -16.26 -22.26 40.24
CA PRO A 88 -16.88 -21.00 39.81
C PRO A 88 -15.97 -20.11 38.94
N CYS A 89 -14.65 -20.30 39.01
CA CYS A 89 -13.66 -19.55 38.25
C CYS A 89 -13.51 -20.06 36.81
N LEU A 90 -13.82 -21.34 36.54
CA LEU A 90 -13.66 -21.95 35.22
C LEU A 90 -14.44 -21.19 34.14
N ARG A 91 -15.65 -20.73 34.47
CA ARG A 91 -16.47 -19.92 33.55
C ARG A 91 -15.75 -18.63 33.12
N ARG A 92 -14.94 -18.01 33.98
CA ARG A 92 -14.19 -16.79 33.63
C ARG A 92 -13.04 -17.09 32.68
N LEU A 93 -12.33 -18.21 32.91
CA LEU A 93 -11.30 -18.71 32.00
C LEU A 93 -11.90 -19.00 30.62
N MET A 94 -13.01 -19.74 30.57
CA MET A 94 -13.69 -20.07 29.32
C MET A 94 -14.17 -18.82 28.57
N ARG A 95 -14.62 -17.76 29.25
CA ARG A 95 -15.00 -16.50 28.59
C ARG A 95 -13.85 -15.87 27.82
N VAL A 96 -12.64 -15.83 28.39
CA VAL A 96 -11.46 -15.30 27.69
C VAL A 96 -11.22 -16.12 26.44
N LEU A 97 -11.18 -17.45 26.59
CA LEU A 97 -10.89 -18.37 25.48
C LEU A 97 -11.97 -18.37 24.39
N THR A 98 -13.22 -18.06 24.74
CA THR A 98 -14.29 -17.92 23.74
C THR A 98 -14.24 -16.58 23.01
N VAL A 99 -13.95 -15.49 23.73
CA VAL A 99 -13.84 -14.15 23.11
C VAL A 99 -12.60 -14.04 22.23
N THR A 100 -11.53 -14.76 22.56
CA THR A 100 -10.32 -14.85 21.74
C THR A 100 -10.41 -15.91 20.64
N GLY A 101 -11.59 -16.48 20.39
CA GLY A 101 -11.83 -17.41 19.28
C GLY A 101 -11.21 -18.81 19.44
N VAL A 102 -10.69 -19.17 20.63
CA VAL A 102 -10.17 -20.52 20.89
C VAL A 102 -11.30 -21.53 21.02
N PHE A 103 -12.42 -21.17 21.65
CA PHE A 103 -13.64 -21.99 21.69
C PHE A 103 -14.87 -21.20 21.22
N THR A 104 -15.93 -21.88 20.81
CA THR A 104 -17.24 -21.24 20.61
C THR A 104 -18.09 -21.36 21.87
N VAL A 105 -19.08 -20.49 22.03
CA VAL A 105 -20.09 -20.61 23.09
C VAL A 105 -21.45 -20.18 22.58
N TYR A 106 -22.47 -20.99 22.86
CA TYR A 106 -23.86 -20.67 22.54
C TYR A 106 -24.78 -21.15 23.67
N ARG A 107 -26.03 -20.65 23.66
CA ARG A 107 -27.08 -21.15 24.56
C ARG A 107 -27.86 -22.25 23.84
N SER A 108 -28.08 -23.37 24.51
CA SER A 108 -28.96 -24.42 23.99
C SER A 108 -30.38 -23.89 23.82
N SER A 109 -31.03 -24.21 22.69
CA SER A 109 -32.38 -23.75 22.33
C SER A 109 -33.51 -24.48 23.07
N ALA A 110 -33.18 -25.35 24.01
CA ALA A 110 -34.13 -26.01 24.90
C ALA A 110 -34.24 -25.22 26.22
N ASP A 111 -35.31 -24.43 26.32
CA ASP A 111 -35.81 -23.64 27.46
C ASP A 111 -35.13 -22.31 27.84
N ASP A 112 -35.99 -21.38 28.28
CA ASP A 112 -35.70 -20.00 28.70
C ASP A 112 -34.94 -20.02 30.05
N GLY A 113 -33.65 -20.33 29.94
CA GLY A 113 -32.73 -20.65 31.04
C GLY A 113 -31.51 -21.49 30.62
N GLY A 114 -31.42 -21.89 29.35
CA GLY A 114 -30.44 -22.84 28.81
C GLY A 114 -28.99 -22.66 29.26
N GLU A 115 -28.36 -23.76 29.67
CA GLU A 115 -26.94 -23.83 30.01
C GLU A 115 -26.06 -23.41 28.82
N LEU A 116 -24.93 -22.75 29.12
CA LEU A 116 -23.92 -22.42 28.11
C LEU A 116 -23.23 -23.69 27.64
N VAL A 117 -23.25 -23.91 26.32
CA VAL A 117 -22.56 -24.99 25.63
C VAL A 117 -21.30 -24.43 24.97
N TYR A 118 -20.15 -25.01 25.27
CA TYR A 118 -18.86 -24.64 24.68
C TYR A 118 -18.49 -25.63 23.58
N GLY A 119 -18.07 -25.14 22.43
CA GLY A 119 -17.72 -25.96 21.26
C GLY A 119 -16.26 -25.80 20.83
N LEU A 120 -15.73 -26.82 20.17
CA LEU A 120 -14.41 -26.77 19.55
C LEU A 120 -14.43 -25.97 18.24
N THR A 121 -13.56 -24.98 18.13
CA THR A 121 -13.18 -24.27 16.90
C THR A 121 -12.09 -25.04 16.13
N PRO A 122 -11.76 -24.68 14.88
CA PRO A 122 -10.58 -25.20 14.20
C PRO A 122 -9.30 -25.07 15.03
N ALA A 123 -9.08 -23.94 15.70
CA ALA A 123 -7.90 -23.71 16.54
C ALA A 123 -7.83 -24.68 17.74
N SER A 124 -8.92 -24.84 18.48
CA SER A 124 -8.95 -25.78 19.63
C SER A 124 -8.94 -27.25 19.23
N ARG A 125 -9.36 -27.61 18.02
CA ARG A 125 -9.26 -28.99 17.50
C ARG A 125 -7.81 -29.43 17.34
N LEU A 126 -6.90 -28.51 17.01
CA LEU A 126 -5.46 -28.80 16.98
C LEU A 126 -4.87 -29.11 18.37
N LEU A 127 -5.61 -28.86 19.44
CA LEU A 127 -5.19 -29.09 20.83
C LEU A 127 -5.71 -30.42 21.40
N VAL A 128 -6.53 -31.14 20.63
CA VAL A 128 -7.16 -32.39 21.06
C VAL A 128 -6.19 -33.57 20.86
N SER A 129 -6.06 -34.39 21.89
CA SER A 129 -5.10 -35.50 21.94
C SER A 129 -5.53 -36.72 21.13
N SER A 130 -6.83 -36.89 20.88
CA SER A 130 -7.42 -37.98 20.07
C SER A 130 -7.35 -37.71 18.56
N SER A 131 -7.04 -36.49 18.14
CA SER A 131 -6.97 -36.10 16.74
C SER A 131 -5.81 -36.80 16.05
N SER A 132 -6.13 -37.61 15.03
CA SER A 132 -5.13 -38.38 14.27
C SER A 132 -4.13 -37.44 13.57
N GLY A 133 -2.88 -37.43 14.07
CA GLY A 133 -1.73 -36.83 13.38
C GLY A 133 -1.48 -35.32 13.53
N LEU A 134 -2.43 -34.51 14.04
CA LEU A 134 -2.38 -33.03 13.95
C LEU A 134 -2.40 -32.30 15.32
N ASN A 135 -1.95 -32.96 16.40
CA ASN A 135 -1.96 -32.36 17.75
C ASN A 135 -0.74 -31.46 17.99
N VAL A 136 -0.95 -30.13 18.08
CA VAL A 136 0.11 -29.11 18.32
C VAL A 136 0.23 -28.71 19.79
N SER A 137 -0.57 -29.28 20.70
CA SER A 137 -0.52 -28.95 22.14
C SER A 137 0.86 -29.11 22.79
N PRO A 138 1.72 -30.09 22.44
CA PRO A 138 3.06 -30.19 23.02
C PRO A 138 3.93 -28.98 22.66
N PHE A 139 3.82 -28.47 21.42
CA PHE A 139 4.56 -27.28 20.98
C PHE A 139 4.11 -26.04 21.74
N LEU A 140 2.79 -25.81 21.86
CA LEU A 140 2.29 -24.66 22.62
C LEU A 140 2.63 -24.76 24.12
N THR A 141 2.65 -25.96 24.69
CA THR A 141 3.06 -26.19 26.09
C THR A 141 4.54 -25.83 26.31
N LEU A 142 5.39 -26.12 25.32
CA LEU A 142 6.80 -25.71 25.33
C LEU A 142 6.93 -24.19 25.29
N MET A 143 6.30 -23.54 24.30
CA MET A 143 6.40 -22.08 24.08
C MET A 143 5.83 -21.26 25.24
N LEU A 144 4.75 -21.73 25.86
CA LEU A 144 4.12 -21.10 27.03
C LEU A 144 4.78 -21.51 28.36
N GLY A 145 5.89 -22.26 28.29
CA GLY A 145 6.66 -22.73 29.43
C GLY A 145 7.52 -21.62 30.05
N PRO A 146 7.89 -21.75 31.34
CA PRO A 146 8.64 -20.73 32.05
C PRO A 146 10.01 -20.45 31.44
N ILE A 147 10.67 -21.44 30.83
CA ILE A 147 12.02 -21.29 30.25
C ILE A 147 12.02 -20.27 29.10
N PHE A 148 10.98 -20.24 28.26
CA PHE A 148 10.87 -19.32 27.13
C PHE A 148 10.17 -17.99 27.51
N VAL A 149 9.30 -18.01 28.50
CA VAL A 149 8.57 -16.79 28.93
C VAL A 149 9.43 -15.90 29.84
N SER A 150 10.22 -16.47 30.76
CA SER A 150 10.98 -15.67 31.73
C SER A 150 12.05 -14.74 31.14
N PRO A 151 12.78 -15.10 30.06
CA PRO A 151 13.79 -14.20 29.48
C PRO A 151 13.18 -12.88 28.99
N LEU A 152 11.97 -12.92 28.43
CA LEU A 152 11.26 -11.74 27.91
C LEU A 152 10.95 -10.70 29.00
N LEU A 153 10.96 -11.08 30.29
CA LEU A 153 10.79 -10.13 31.40
C LEU A 153 11.99 -9.19 31.57
N GLY A 154 13.18 -9.61 31.11
CA GLY A 154 14.43 -8.83 31.18
C GLY A 154 14.76 -8.06 29.91
N LEU A 155 13.85 -8.02 28.93
CA LEU A 155 14.12 -7.48 27.58
C LEU A 155 14.62 -6.02 27.61
N GLY A 156 14.00 -5.17 28.44
CA GLY A 156 14.39 -3.77 28.57
C GLY A 156 15.80 -3.59 29.14
N ASP A 157 16.16 -4.37 30.16
CA ASP A 157 17.50 -4.31 30.77
C ASP A 157 18.58 -4.80 29.80
N TRP A 158 18.26 -5.83 29.02
CA TRP A 158 19.14 -6.38 27.98
C TRP A 158 19.44 -5.37 26.87
N PHE A 159 18.44 -4.62 26.38
CA PHE A 159 18.66 -3.56 25.38
C PHE A 159 19.50 -2.38 25.90
N GLN A 160 19.53 -2.15 27.21
CA GLN A 160 20.19 -0.99 27.82
C GLN A 160 21.68 -1.20 28.11
N HIS A 161 22.14 -2.45 28.15
CA HIS A 161 23.48 -2.78 28.62
C HIS A 161 24.22 -3.64 27.58
N GLU A 162 25.51 -3.35 27.39
CA GLU A 162 26.39 -4.25 26.66
C GLU A 162 26.58 -5.52 27.50
N MET A 163 26.00 -6.63 27.02
CA MET A 163 26.02 -7.90 27.74
C MET A 163 27.20 -8.77 27.27
N PRO A 164 27.81 -9.57 28.17
CA PRO A 164 28.89 -10.48 27.79
C PRO A 164 28.48 -11.57 26.79
N ASP A 165 27.19 -11.88 26.71
CA ASP A 165 26.59 -12.88 25.83
C ASP A 165 25.33 -12.29 25.19
N PRO A 166 25.15 -12.44 23.87
CA PRO A 166 23.99 -11.89 23.17
C PRO A 166 22.68 -12.65 23.44
N SER A 167 22.73 -13.88 23.99
CA SER A 167 21.52 -14.67 24.28
C SER A 167 20.84 -14.23 25.59
N LEU A 168 19.63 -13.68 25.46
CA LEU A 168 18.78 -13.30 26.60
C LEU A 168 18.37 -14.53 27.44
N LEU A 169 18.16 -15.68 26.79
CA LEU A 169 17.89 -16.96 27.44
C LEU A 169 19.07 -17.36 28.34
N LYS A 170 20.29 -17.26 27.84
CA LYS A 170 21.51 -17.60 28.60
C LYS A 170 21.78 -16.62 29.73
N MET A 171 21.51 -15.34 29.53
CA MET A 171 21.55 -14.35 30.62
C MET A 171 20.60 -14.72 31.76
N THR A 172 19.41 -15.23 31.43
CA THR A 172 18.36 -15.54 32.41
C THR A 172 18.60 -16.86 33.15
N HIS A 173 19.01 -17.91 32.42
CA HIS A 173 19.13 -19.27 32.97
C HIS A 173 20.57 -19.72 33.20
N GLY A 174 21.56 -18.93 32.77
CA GLY A 174 23.00 -19.23 32.90
C GLY A 174 23.55 -20.25 31.90
N GLN A 175 22.70 -20.74 30.99
CA GLN A 175 23.01 -21.78 30.00
C GLN A 175 22.28 -21.46 28.70
N ASP A 176 22.85 -21.81 27.55
CA ASP A 176 22.12 -21.69 26.28
C ASP A 176 21.04 -22.78 26.14
N LEU A 177 20.23 -22.66 25.09
CA LEU A 177 19.10 -23.56 24.85
C LEU A 177 19.55 -25.01 24.72
N TRP A 178 20.65 -25.26 24.02
CA TRP A 178 21.14 -26.59 23.71
C TRP A 178 21.76 -27.24 24.95
N GLU A 179 22.56 -26.50 25.72
CA GLU A 179 23.06 -26.91 27.04
C GLU A 179 21.93 -27.28 28.01
N LEU A 180 20.84 -26.52 28.02
CA LEU A 180 19.66 -26.83 28.84
C LEU A 180 18.98 -28.13 28.40
N THR A 181 18.87 -28.38 27.09
CA THR A 181 18.26 -29.63 26.60
C THR A 181 19.07 -30.87 26.94
N ASP A 182 20.40 -30.76 26.99
CA ASP A 182 21.31 -31.85 27.36
C ASP A 182 21.35 -32.07 28.88
N HIS A 183 21.56 -31.01 29.65
CA HIS A 183 21.69 -31.10 31.11
C HIS A 183 20.38 -31.36 31.84
N ASN A 184 19.23 -30.95 31.27
CA ASN A 184 17.92 -31.15 31.86
C ASN A 184 17.07 -32.11 31.02
N ALA A 185 17.18 -33.40 31.32
CA ALA A 185 16.44 -34.45 30.61
C ALA A 185 14.92 -34.23 30.56
N SER A 186 14.32 -33.57 31.57
CA SER A 186 12.89 -33.26 31.56
C SER A 186 12.54 -32.19 30.52
N PHE A 187 13.36 -31.14 30.43
CA PHE A 187 13.23 -30.10 29.43
C PHE A 187 13.59 -30.61 28.03
N GLY A 188 14.68 -31.35 27.87
CA GLY A 188 15.05 -31.99 26.60
C GLY A 188 13.99 -32.98 26.08
N LYS A 189 13.17 -33.57 26.97
CA LYS A 189 11.99 -34.35 26.58
C LYS A 189 10.83 -33.44 26.14
N LEU A 190 10.54 -32.38 26.88
CA LEU A 190 9.51 -31.41 26.52
C LEU A 190 9.79 -30.74 25.17
N PHE A 191 11.03 -30.28 24.97
CA PHE A 191 11.51 -29.67 23.73
C PHE A 191 11.34 -30.63 22.55
N GLY A 192 11.88 -31.86 22.67
CA GLY A 192 11.73 -32.87 21.63
C GLY A 192 10.27 -33.19 21.30
N ASN A 193 9.40 -33.32 22.30
CA ASN A 193 7.97 -33.55 22.06
C ASN A 193 7.29 -32.37 21.36
N GLY A 194 7.67 -31.13 21.71
CA GLY A 194 7.16 -29.93 21.04
C GLY A 194 7.56 -29.88 19.57
N MET A 195 8.84 -30.13 19.27
CA MET A 195 9.34 -30.15 17.89
C MET A 195 8.75 -31.29 17.05
N VAL A 196 8.51 -32.46 17.67
CA VAL A 196 7.78 -33.57 17.02
C VAL A 196 6.37 -33.17 16.63
N ALA A 197 5.66 -32.47 17.52
CA ALA A 197 4.28 -32.01 17.27
C ALA A 197 4.19 -31.00 16.13
N ASP A 198 5.07 -29.97 16.11
CA ASP A 198 5.14 -29.02 14.99
C ASP A 198 5.54 -29.72 13.69
N SER A 199 6.55 -30.59 13.72
CA SER A 199 7.04 -31.28 12.52
C SER A 199 5.97 -32.18 11.90
N GLY A 200 5.20 -32.91 12.71
CA GLY A 200 4.10 -33.74 12.21
C GLY A 200 3.03 -32.93 11.49
N PHE A 201 2.63 -31.79 12.05
CA PHE A 201 1.64 -30.89 11.46
C PHE A 201 2.15 -30.24 10.17
N VAL A 202 3.35 -29.66 10.22
CA VAL A 202 3.93 -28.88 9.11
C VAL A 202 4.29 -29.79 7.93
N MET A 203 4.91 -30.94 8.20
CA MET A 203 5.41 -31.80 7.12
C MET A 203 4.31 -32.56 6.40
N ASP A 204 3.18 -32.84 7.06
CA ASP A 204 2.00 -33.40 6.39
C ASP A 204 1.49 -32.46 5.28
N ILE A 205 1.60 -31.14 5.50
CA ILE A 205 1.21 -30.12 4.53
C ILE A 205 2.30 -29.93 3.48
N VAL A 206 3.57 -29.75 3.89
CA VAL A 206 4.71 -29.55 2.97
C VAL A 206 4.84 -30.70 1.97
N VAL A 207 4.66 -31.95 2.38
CA VAL A 207 4.76 -33.09 1.46
C VAL A 207 3.57 -33.18 0.50
N LYS A 208 2.38 -32.73 0.89
CA LYS A 208 1.18 -32.70 0.02
C LYS A 208 1.24 -31.55 -0.97
N GLU A 209 1.62 -30.36 -0.51
CA GLU A 209 1.55 -29.12 -1.30
C GLU A 209 2.86 -28.80 -2.02
N CYS A 210 4.00 -29.33 -1.57
CA CYS A 210 5.33 -29.06 -2.13
C CYS A 210 6.11 -30.32 -2.45
N SER A 211 5.42 -31.36 -2.91
CA SER A 211 6.04 -32.62 -3.32
C SER A 211 7.15 -32.45 -4.37
N ASP A 212 7.02 -31.45 -5.25
CA ASP A 212 8.00 -31.09 -6.28
C ASP A 212 9.38 -30.74 -5.71
N VAL A 213 9.44 -30.18 -4.50
CA VAL A 213 10.71 -29.85 -3.82
C VAL A 213 11.55 -31.11 -3.59
N PHE A 214 10.92 -32.27 -3.45
CA PHE A 214 11.60 -33.54 -3.21
C PHE A 214 11.86 -34.36 -4.48
N GLN A 215 11.35 -33.92 -5.64
CA GLN A 215 11.57 -34.62 -6.90
C GLN A 215 13.04 -34.61 -7.34
N GLY A 216 13.45 -35.71 -7.98
CA GLY A 216 14.78 -35.89 -8.53
C GLY A 216 15.89 -36.16 -7.50
N ILE A 217 15.54 -36.25 -6.21
CA ILE A 217 16.48 -36.54 -5.13
C ILE A 217 16.66 -38.05 -4.99
N SER A 218 17.90 -38.53 -4.91
CA SER A 218 18.19 -39.95 -4.61
C SER A 218 18.55 -40.22 -3.15
N SER A 219 19.08 -39.21 -2.45
CA SER A 219 19.43 -39.29 -1.03
C SER A 219 19.30 -37.94 -0.35
N LEU A 220 18.81 -37.93 0.89
CA LEU A 220 18.55 -36.73 1.68
C LEU A 220 19.12 -36.87 3.10
N VAL A 221 19.83 -35.84 3.55
CA VAL A 221 20.26 -35.70 4.96
C VAL A 221 19.50 -34.54 5.58
N ASP A 222 18.71 -34.84 6.61
CA ASP A 222 18.04 -33.88 7.50
C ASP A 222 19.03 -33.46 8.59
N VAL A 223 19.54 -32.22 8.48
CA VAL A 223 20.56 -31.68 9.37
C VAL A 223 19.87 -31.01 10.55
N ALA A 224 20.32 -31.36 11.76
CA ALA A 224 19.60 -31.05 12.99
C ALA A 224 18.16 -31.60 13.00
N GLY A 225 17.95 -32.75 12.36
CA GLY A 225 16.63 -33.36 12.15
C GLY A 225 15.99 -33.96 13.41
N GLY A 226 16.63 -33.83 14.58
CA GLY A 226 16.10 -34.27 15.86
C GLY A 226 15.76 -35.77 15.91
N LEU A 227 14.52 -36.09 16.23
CA LEU A 227 14.04 -37.49 16.31
C LEU A 227 13.62 -38.07 14.94
N GLY A 228 13.84 -37.34 13.84
CA GLY A 228 13.65 -37.81 12.46
C GLY A 228 12.20 -37.87 11.98
N VAL A 229 11.28 -37.11 12.60
CA VAL A 229 9.84 -37.14 12.23
C VAL A 229 9.62 -36.58 10.83
N SER A 230 10.22 -35.42 10.51
CA SER A 230 10.16 -34.83 9.17
C SER A 230 10.73 -35.80 8.14
N THR A 231 11.91 -36.35 8.43
CA THR A 231 12.59 -37.33 7.60
C THR A 231 11.76 -38.59 7.35
N GLN A 232 11.06 -39.09 8.38
CA GLN A 232 10.20 -40.26 8.27
C GLN A 232 8.97 -39.99 7.41
N ILE A 233 8.37 -38.80 7.52
CA ILE A 233 7.24 -38.39 6.67
C ILE A 233 7.70 -38.30 5.21
N ILE A 234 8.86 -37.70 4.96
CA ILE A 234 9.49 -37.64 3.62
C ILE A 234 9.77 -39.07 3.11
N ALA A 235 10.40 -39.93 3.90
CA ALA A 235 10.74 -41.31 3.51
C ALA A 235 9.49 -42.17 3.22
N ASN A 236 8.36 -41.89 3.87
CA ASN A 236 7.09 -42.57 3.59
C ASN A 236 6.46 -42.09 2.28
N ALA A 237 6.56 -40.79 1.99
CA ALA A 237 6.01 -40.20 0.77
C ALA A 237 6.88 -40.45 -0.47
N PHE A 238 8.20 -40.59 -0.27
CA PHE A 238 9.18 -40.84 -1.32
C PHE A 238 10.05 -42.07 -0.97
N PRO A 239 9.52 -43.30 -1.10
CA PRO A 239 10.20 -44.52 -0.67
C PRO A 239 11.53 -44.81 -1.37
N ASP A 240 11.74 -44.23 -2.55
CA ASP A 240 12.95 -44.40 -3.35
C ASP A 240 14.11 -43.48 -2.91
N VAL A 241 13.87 -42.55 -1.97
CA VAL A 241 14.88 -41.63 -1.45
C VAL A 241 15.56 -42.24 -0.23
N GLU A 242 16.90 -42.35 -0.27
CA GLU A 242 17.66 -42.73 0.92
C GLU A 242 17.71 -41.57 1.92
N CYS A 243 16.90 -41.66 2.98
CA CYS A 243 16.78 -40.61 3.99
C CYS A 243 17.62 -40.90 5.24
N SER A 244 18.29 -39.86 5.74
CA SER A 244 19.06 -39.91 6.97
C SER A 244 18.98 -38.62 7.78
N VAL A 245 19.30 -38.68 9.06
CA VAL A 245 19.32 -37.56 10.01
C VAL A 245 20.74 -37.38 10.53
N LEU A 246 21.25 -36.15 10.53
CA LEU A 246 22.44 -35.75 11.28
C LEU A 246 21.99 -34.99 12.52
N GLU A 247 22.43 -35.45 13.69
CA GLU A 247 22.07 -34.82 14.96
C GLU A 247 23.13 -35.08 16.06
N LEU A 248 23.11 -34.30 17.14
CA LEU A 248 23.99 -34.49 18.30
C LEU A 248 23.84 -35.90 18.93
N SER A 249 24.94 -36.42 19.49
CA SER A 249 25.02 -37.79 20.00
C SER A 249 23.95 -38.13 21.05
N HIS A 250 23.62 -37.18 21.94
CA HIS A 250 22.65 -37.39 23.01
C HIS A 250 21.20 -37.45 22.50
N VAL A 251 20.89 -36.82 21.36
CA VAL A 251 19.57 -36.88 20.71
C VAL A 251 19.47 -38.16 19.86
N VAL A 252 20.52 -38.51 19.10
CA VAL A 252 20.56 -39.77 18.34
C VAL A 252 20.39 -40.99 19.25
N ALA A 253 20.92 -40.96 20.47
CA ALA A 253 20.70 -42.00 21.48
C ALA A 253 19.22 -42.22 21.86
N ARG A 254 18.35 -41.24 21.57
CA ARG A 254 16.90 -41.28 21.81
C ARG A 254 16.08 -41.53 20.54
N ALA A 255 16.74 -41.72 19.39
CA ALA A 255 16.08 -41.95 18.12
C ALA A 255 15.26 -43.26 18.13
N PRO A 256 14.12 -43.31 17.42
CA PRO A 256 13.28 -44.50 17.37
C PRO A 256 13.97 -45.68 16.65
N ALA A 257 13.95 -46.87 17.28
CA ALA A 257 14.66 -48.06 16.80
C ALA A 257 14.05 -48.75 15.57
N SER A 258 12.85 -48.36 15.14
CA SER A 258 12.08 -49.00 14.07
C SER A 258 11.72 -48.01 12.95
N THR A 259 12.72 -47.52 12.22
CA THR A 259 12.55 -46.62 11.09
C THR A 259 13.38 -47.09 9.89
N ASN A 260 12.98 -46.71 8.69
CA ASN A 260 13.79 -46.84 7.47
C ASN A 260 14.76 -45.66 7.28
N VAL A 261 14.92 -44.81 8.31
CA VAL A 261 15.78 -43.62 8.34
C VAL A 261 17.07 -43.94 9.08
N LYS A 262 18.22 -43.56 8.52
CA LYS A 262 19.53 -43.72 9.19
C LYS A 262 19.85 -42.51 10.06
N PHE A 263 20.37 -42.71 11.27
CA PHE A 263 20.79 -41.62 12.15
C PHE A 263 22.31 -41.57 12.28
N PHE A 264 22.89 -40.38 12.13
CA PHE A 264 24.30 -40.08 12.29
C PHE A 264 24.50 -39.13 13.46
N ALA A 265 25.34 -39.53 14.42
CA ALA A 265 25.79 -38.65 15.47
C ALA A 265 26.92 -37.74 14.95
N GLY A 266 26.78 -36.42 15.07
CA GLY A 266 27.81 -35.48 14.64
C GLY A 266 27.45 -34.02 14.89
N ASP A 267 28.36 -33.12 14.49
CA ASP A 267 28.19 -31.67 14.58
C ASP A 267 28.16 -31.05 13.18
N MET A 268 27.06 -30.35 12.86
CA MET A 268 26.85 -29.68 11.57
C MET A 268 27.87 -28.56 11.29
N PHE A 269 28.47 -27.98 12.33
CA PHE A 269 29.54 -26.99 12.21
C PHE A 269 30.88 -27.60 11.79
N GLU A 270 31.06 -28.91 11.99
CA GLU A 270 32.26 -29.63 11.61
C GLU A 270 32.10 -30.33 10.26
N SER A 271 31.12 -31.22 10.11
CA SER A 271 30.91 -31.99 8.89
C SER A 271 29.48 -32.49 8.76
N ILE A 272 28.99 -32.55 7.52
CA ILE A 272 27.66 -33.07 7.18
C ILE A 272 27.84 -34.30 6.26
N PRO A 273 27.14 -35.43 6.51
CA PRO A 273 27.19 -36.61 5.65
C PRO A 273 26.81 -36.28 4.20
N SER A 274 27.43 -36.97 3.25
CA SER A 274 27.19 -36.68 1.84
C SER A 274 25.83 -37.16 1.37
N ALA A 275 25.07 -36.28 0.72
CA ALA A 275 23.77 -36.59 0.13
C ALA A 275 23.47 -35.70 -1.08
N ASN A 276 22.51 -36.13 -1.90
CA ASN A 276 22.06 -35.36 -3.05
C ASN A 276 21.18 -34.16 -2.65
N ALA A 277 20.51 -34.22 -1.50
CA ALA A 277 19.87 -33.08 -0.87
C ALA A 277 20.19 -32.95 0.62
N ILE A 278 20.28 -31.71 1.09
CA ILE A 278 20.35 -31.38 2.52
C ILE A 278 19.06 -30.68 2.92
N PHE A 279 18.42 -31.10 4.00
CA PHE A 279 17.20 -30.51 4.53
C PHE A 279 17.49 -29.84 5.89
N LEU A 280 17.01 -28.61 6.07
CA LEU A 280 17.21 -27.77 7.26
C LEU A 280 15.85 -27.18 7.66
N LYS A 281 15.17 -27.75 8.66
CA LYS A 281 13.89 -27.24 9.16
C LYS A 281 14.06 -26.64 10.55
N TRP A 282 13.73 -25.36 10.74
CA TRP A 282 13.94 -24.66 12.00
C TRP A 282 15.39 -24.80 12.48
N VAL A 283 16.33 -24.47 11.59
CA VAL A 283 17.76 -24.59 11.90
C VAL A 283 18.43 -23.26 11.76
N LEU A 284 18.36 -22.62 10.60
CA LEU A 284 19.14 -21.42 10.34
C LEU A 284 18.57 -20.20 11.09
N HIS A 285 17.29 -20.23 11.47
CA HIS A 285 16.71 -19.21 12.32
C HIS A 285 17.29 -19.19 13.75
N ASP A 286 17.85 -20.28 14.27
CA ASP A 286 18.40 -20.36 15.63
C ASP A 286 19.76 -19.68 15.77
N TRP A 287 20.37 -19.24 14.66
CA TRP A 287 21.76 -18.78 14.64
C TRP A 287 21.90 -17.41 13.97
N GLY A 288 22.92 -16.67 14.39
CA GLY A 288 23.37 -15.46 13.71
C GLY A 288 24.01 -15.73 12.35
N ASP A 289 24.10 -14.69 11.53
CA ASP A 289 24.50 -14.78 10.11
C ASP A 289 25.82 -15.55 9.88
N SER A 290 26.85 -15.30 10.70
CA SER A 290 28.16 -15.94 10.54
C SER A 290 28.10 -17.45 10.70
N ASP A 291 27.26 -17.92 11.62
CA ASP A 291 27.07 -19.34 11.90
C ASP A 291 26.21 -19.99 10.82
N CYS A 292 25.15 -19.31 10.36
CA CYS A 292 24.36 -19.76 9.21
C CYS A 292 25.24 -19.95 7.97
N VAL A 293 26.10 -18.98 7.65
CA VAL A 293 27.03 -19.04 6.53
C VAL A 293 27.98 -20.24 6.68
N LYS A 294 28.46 -20.52 7.90
CA LYS A 294 29.32 -21.69 8.18
C LYS A 294 28.58 -23.01 7.97
N ILE A 295 27.35 -23.13 8.47
CA ILE A 295 26.48 -24.30 8.28
C ILE A 295 26.25 -24.52 6.78
N LEU A 296 25.82 -23.49 6.05
CA LEU A 296 25.55 -23.54 4.61
C LEU A 296 26.79 -23.93 3.78
N ARG A 297 27.98 -23.45 4.15
CA ARG A 297 29.25 -23.90 3.53
C ARG A 297 29.51 -25.38 3.73
N ASN A 298 29.17 -25.94 4.89
CA ASN A 298 29.28 -27.38 5.13
C ASN A 298 28.20 -28.17 4.38
N CYS A 299 26.97 -27.65 4.27
CA CYS A 299 25.93 -28.25 3.44
C CYS A 299 26.39 -28.34 1.98
N LYS A 300 26.99 -27.27 1.45
CA LYS A 300 27.53 -27.23 0.10
C LYS A 300 28.64 -28.27 -0.12
N LYS A 301 29.55 -28.45 0.85
CA LYS A 301 30.62 -29.47 0.79
C LYS A 301 30.08 -30.90 0.80
N ALA A 302 28.94 -31.13 1.46
CA ALA A 302 28.32 -32.45 1.56
C ALA A 302 27.66 -32.91 0.25
N ILE A 303 27.33 -31.98 -0.65
CA ILE A 303 26.69 -32.30 -1.94
C ILE A 303 27.75 -32.79 -2.96
N PRO A 304 27.65 -34.03 -3.48
CA PRO A 304 28.65 -34.58 -4.40
C PRO A 304 28.60 -33.94 -5.80
N CYS A 305 29.76 -33.58 -6.35
CA CYS A 305 29.92 -32.99 -7.67
C CYS A 305 29.90 -34.06 -8.79
N ASN A 306 28.73 -34.61 -9.14
CA ASN A 306 28.61 -35.56 -10.25
C ASN A 306 28.00 -34.92 -11.51
N LYS A 307 28.53 -35.30 -12.68
CA LYS A 307 28.22 -34.75 -14.02
C LYS A 307 26.78 -35.01 -14.55
N GLY A 308 25.82 -35.37 -13.71
CA GLY A 308 24.50 -35.85 -14.16
C GLY A 308 23.28 -35.44 -13.32
N GLY A 309 23.42 -34.65 -12.26
CA GLY A 309 22.29 -34.14 -11.47
C GLY A 309 22.79 -33.23 -10.36
N GLY A 310 22.38 -31.95 -10.39
CA GLY A 310 22.76 -30.98 -9.36
C GLY A 310 22.07 -31.33 -8.03
N GLY A 311 22.83 -31.42 -6.94
CA GLY A 311 22.23 -31.56 -5.61
C GLY A 311 21.69 -30.22 -5.10
N LYS A 312 20.94 -30.22 -3.99
CA LYS A 312 20.30 -29.01 -3.47
C LYS A 312 20.25 -28.93 -1.96
N VAL A 313 20.11 -27.73 -1.42
CA VAL A 313 19.78 -27.52 0.00
C VAL A 313 18.35 -26.99 0.06
N ILE A 314 17.56 -27.54 0.98
CA ILE A 314 16.15 -27.20 1.21
C ILE A 314 16.05 -26.70 2.65
N ILE A 315 15.76 -25.41 2.83
CA ILE A 315 15.55 -24.76 4.12
C ILE A 315 14.05 -24.61 4.34
N LEU A 316 13.55 -24.81 5.55
CA LEU A 316 12.16 -24.57 5.95
C LEU A 316 12.16 -23.73 7.24
N ASP A 317 12.24 -22.41 7.07
CA ASP A 317 12.23 -21.37 8.12
C ASP A 317 11.21 -20.26 7.77
N ILE A 318 11.03 -19.27 8.66
CA ILE A 318 10.17 -18.10 8.40
C ILE A 318 10.93 -17.12 7.49
N VAL A 319 10.20 -16.49 6.58
CA VAL A 319 10.69 -15.34 5.81
C VAL A 319 9.83 -14.13 6.18
N VAL A 320 10.42 -13.18 6.89
CA VAL A 320 9.72 -12.00 7.41
C VAL A 320 9.26 -11.12 6.23
N GLY A 321 7.98 -10.74 6.24
CA GLY A 321 7.40 -9.90 5.19
C GLY A 321 7.13 -10.62 3.86
N ALA A 322 7.44 -11.92 3.75
CA ALA A 322 7.07 -12.70 2.58
C ALA A 322 5.62 -13.20 2.68
N GLY A 323 4.84 -12.94 1.63
CA GLY A 323 3.71 -13.80 1.27
C GLY A 323 2.31 -13.51 1.84
N SER A 324 1.99 -12.34 2.41
CA SER A 324 0.57 -11.95 2.63
C SER A 324 0.39 -10.51 3.11
N SER A 325 -0.80 -9.97 2.88
CA SER A 325 -1.34 -8.75 3.53
C SER A 325 -2.24 -9.04 4.75
N ASP A 326 -2.30 -10.29 5.21
CA ASP A 326 -2.94 -10.65 6.49
C ASP A 326 -2.15 -10.06 7.66
N GLN A 327 -2.76 -9.09 8.34
CA GLN A 327 -2.13 -8.40 9.47
C GLN A 327 -1.81 -9.35 10.64
N ASN A 328 -2.61 -10.40 10.88
CA ASN A 328 -2.34 -11.38 11.94
C ASN A 328 -1.12 -12.24 11.60
N LEU A 329 -0.92 -12.51 10.31
CA LEU A 329 0.22 -13.26 9.83
C LEU A 329 1.51 -12.46 9.98
N VAL A 330 1.51 -11.21 9.51
CA VAL A 330 2.65 -10.30 9.64
C VAL A 330 2.98 -10.08 11.12
N GLU A 331 1.96 -9.86 11.96
CA GLU A 331 2.13 -9.77 13.41
C GLU A 331 2.77 -11.05 13.97
N THR A 332 2.34 -12.23 13.52
CA THR A 332 2.93 -13.51 13.96
C THR A 332 4.38 -13.64 13.54
N GLN A 333 4.75 -13.28 12.31
CA GLN A 333 6.13 -13.35 11.81
C GLN A 333 7.07 -12.47 12.66
N VAL A 334 6.71 -11.21 12.93
CA VAL A 334 7.54 -10.30 13.73
C VAL A 334 7.57 -10.68 15.22
N LEU A 335 6.50 -11.31 15.75
CA LEU A 335 6.52 -11.87 17.10
C LEU A 335 7.46 -13.07 17.21
N PHE A 336 7.56 -13.89 16.16
CA PHE A 336 8.53 -14.99 16.09
C PHE A 336 9.97 -14.46 15.99
N ASP A 337 10.21 -13.41 15.20
CA ASP A 337 11.53 -12.78 15.12
C ASP A 337 12.00 -12.25 16.49
N LEU A 338 11.15 -11.47 17.17
CA LEU A 338 11.46 -10.96 18.51
C LEU A 338 11.66 -12.10 19.53
N PHE A 339 10.94 -13.21 19.38
CA PHE A 339 11.12 -14.39 20.23
C PHE A 339 12.47 -15.08 19.95
N ILE A 340 12.83 -15.30 18.69
CA ILE A 340 14.05 -16.00 18.29
C ILE A 340 15.31 -15.17 18.59
N MET A 341 15.21 -13.84 18.57
CA MET A 341 16.26 -12.96 19.09
C MET A 341 16.65 -13.31 20.54
N SER A 342 15.71 -13.78 21.37
CA SER A 342 16.00 -14.13 22.76
C SER A 342 16.99 -15.29 22.93
N ILE A 343 17.17 -16.11 21.88
CA ILE A 343 18.17 -17.19 21.84
C ILE A 343 19.36 -16.87 20.93
N ASN A 344 19.52 -15.60 20.51
CA ASN A 344 20.54 -15.14 19.56
C ASN A 344 20.36 -15.68 18.12
N GLY A 345 19.11 -15.98 17.75
CA GLY A 345 18.73 -16.27 16.37
C GLY A 345 18.15 -15.04 15.65
N ALA A 346 17.67 -15.26 14.43
CA ALA A 346 16.92 -14.27 13.66
C ALA A 346 15.93 -14.93 12.69
N GLU A 347 14.69 -14.41 12.62
CA GLU A 347 13.82 -14.68 11.49
C GLU A 347 14.12 -13.63 10.42
N ARG A 348 14.55 -14.08 9.24
CA ARG A 348 15.15 -13.18 8.25
C ARG A 348 14.16 -12.75 7.19
N ASP A 349 14.28 -11.51 6.74
CA ASP A 349 13.62 -11.09 5.49
C ASP A 349 14.34 -11.71 4.26
N GLU A 350 13.76 -11.52 3.07
CA GLU A 350 14.35 -12.08 1.86
C GLU A 350 15.76 -11.55 1.56
N GLN A 351 16.05 -10.27 1.85
CA GLN A 351 17.38 -9.70 1.58
C GLN A 351 18.44 -10.27 2.52
N GLU A 352 18.08 -10.49 3.78
CA GLU A 352 18.94 -11.13 4.78
C GLU A 352 19.19 -12.60 4.42
N TRP A 353 18.16 -13.35 4.01
CA TRP A 353 18.32 -14.71 3.47
C TRP A 353 19.27 -14.72 2.27
N LYS A 354 19.03 -13.86 1.29
CA LYS A 354 19.85 -13.73 0.09
C LYS A 354 21.33 -13.47 0.41
N LYS A 355 21.59 -12.57 1.37
CA LYS A 355 22.94 -12.23 1.83
C LYS A 355 23.68 -13.47 2.35
N ILE A 356 23.10 -14.20 3.30
CA ILE A 356 23.78 -15.36 3.91
C ILE A 356 23.93 -16.53 2.93
N ILE A 357 22.98 -16.71 2.01
CA ILE A 357 23.01 -17.74 0.98
C ILE A 357 24.17 -17.48 0.00
N PHE A 358 24.31 -16.25 -0.50
CA PHE A 358 25.36 -15.89 -1.43
C PHE A 358 26.74 -15.83 -0.75
N GLU A 359 26.82 -15.38 0.50
CA GLU A 359 28.07 -15.39 1.26
C GLU A 359 28.56 -16.83 1.56
N ALA A 360 27.64 -17.79 1.69
CA ALA A 360 27.95 -19.22 1.76
C ALA A 360 28.41 -19.81 0.40
N GLY A 361 28.29 -19.05 -0.68
CA GLY A 361 28.77 -19.38 -2.01
C GLY A 361 27.76 -20.12 -2.89
N PHE A 362 26.48 -20.13 -2.55
CA PHE A 362 25.45 -20.59 -3.48
C PHE A 362 25.23 -19.53 -4.57
N SER A 363 24.87 -19.96 -5.78
CA SER A 363 24.71 -19.07 -6.93
C SER A 363 23.27 -18.64 -7.17
N ASP A 364 22.31 -19.37 -6.59
CA ASP A 364 20.88 -19.17 -6.81
C ASP A 364 20.08 -19.71 -5.61
N TYR A 365 18.89 -19.16 -5.41
CA TYR A 365 17.92 -19.61 -4.41
C TYR A 365 16.50 -19.36 -4.89
N LYS A 366 15.56 -20.17 -4.41
CA LYS A 366 14.13 -19.99 -4.66
C LYS A 366 13.35 -20.13 -3.36
N ILE A 367 12.56 -19.13 -3.01
CA ILE A 367 11.63 -19.14 -1.86
C ILE A 367 10.24 -19.56 -2.36
N ILE A 368 9.61 -20.53 -1.70
CA ILE A 368 8.27 -21.03 -2.04
C ILE A 368 7.38 -20.79 -0.81
N PRO A 369 6.31 -19.98 -0.88
CA PRO A 369 5.37 -19.83 0.24
C PRO A 369 4.54 -21.11 0.43
N VAL A 370 4.44 -21.65 1.65
CA VAL A 370 3.75 -22.94 1.88
C VAL A 370 2.68 -22.89 2.96
N LEU A 371 2.83 -22.05 3.99
CA LEU A 371 1.96 -22.15 5.17
C LEU A 371 1.58 -20.83 5.83
N GLY A 372 1.47 -19.74 5.06
CA GLY A 372 1.27 -18.39 5.59
C GLY A 372 2.49 -17.88 6.38
N ILE A 373 3.08 -18.67 7.28
CA ILE A 373 4.18 -18.24 8.16
C ILE A 373 5.54 -18.78 7.66
N LYS A 374 5.56 -19.77 6.75
CA LYS A 374 6.78 -20.50 6.37
C LYS A 374 6.96 -20.57 4.86
N ALA A 375 8.19 -20.39 4.41
CA ALA A 375 8.54 -20.51 3.01
C ALA A 375 9.81 -21.38 2.81
N PRO A 376 9.71 -22.58 2.22
CA PRO A 376 10.89 -23.35 1.86
C PRO A 376 11.79 -22.62 0.88
N CYS A 377 13.08 -22.50 1.22
CA CYS A 377 14.11 -21.97 0.34
C CYS A 377 14.93 -23.12 -0.26
N THR A 378 14.99 -23.22 -1.59
CA THR A 378 15.75 -24.25 -2.30
C THR A 378 16.96 -23.65 -3.00
N MET A 379 18.15 -24.25 -2.86
CA MET A 379 19.42 -23.73 -3.39
C MET A 379 20.15 -24.78 -4.24
N ALA A 380 20.72 -24.40 -5.39
CA ALA A 380 21.45 -25.31 -6.28
C ALA A 380 22.90 -24.84 -6.58
N PRO A 381 23.92 -25.75 -6.62
CA PRO A 381 25.27 -25.44 -7.05
C PRO A 381 25.44 -25.58 -8.58
N SER A 382 25.83 -24.47 -9.21
CA SER A 382 26.30 -24.30 -10.60
C SER A 382 26.11 -25.48 -11.58
N ALA A 383 25.07 -25.38 -12.39
CA ALA A 383 25.04 -25.88 -13.76
C ALA A 383 24.42 -24.80 -14.65
N GLU A 384 24.92 -24.66 -15.87
CA GLU A 384 24.58 -23.61 -16.84
C GLU A 384 23.08 -23.28 -16.90
N GLN A 385 22.80 -21.98 -16.94
CA GLN A 385 21.48 -21.36 -17.09
C GLN A 385 20.51 -22.19 -17.93
N LYS A 386 19.54 -22.79 -17.23
CA LYS A 386 18.21 -23.07 -17.77
C LYS A 386 17.18 -22.53 -16.79
N ASN A 387 16.58 -21.41 -17.20
CA ASN A 387 15.45 -20.68 -16.61
C ASN A 387 14.68 -21.44 -15.52
N HIS A 388 14.71 -20.92 -14.28
CA HIS A 388 13.82 -21.35 -13.20
C HIS A 388 12.56 -20.48 -13.14
N THR A 389 11.43 -21.18 -13.30
CA THR A 389 10.01 -20.92 -12.97
C THR A 389 9.38 -19.57 -13.35
N SER A 390 8.48 -19.61 -14.34
CA SER A 390 7.80 -18.44 -14.91
C SER A 390 6.84 -17.73 -13.94
N THR A 391 6.23 -18.44 -13.00
CA THR A 391 5.14 -17.96 -12.14
C THR A 391 5.56 -16.81 -11.20
N ASP A 392 6.70 -16.92 -10.52
CA ASP A 392 7.24 -15.86 -9.64
C ASP A 392 7.65 -14.61 -10.42
N SER A 393 8.12 -14.79 -11.67
CA SER A 393 8.44 -13.67 -12.56
C SER A 393 7.18 -12.95 -13.05
N GLN A 394 6.08 -13.67 -13.24
CA GLN A 394 4.81 -13.13 -13.73
C GLN A 394 4.08 -12.34 -12.64
N GLN A 395 4.05 -12.84 -11.40
CA GLN A 395 3.46 -12.08 -10.29
C GLN A 395 4.22 -10.77 -10.05
N SER A 396 5.55 -10.79 -10.09
CA SER A 396 6.36 -9.57 -9.99
C SER A 396 6.06 -8.56 -11.11
N MET A 397 5.81 -9.04 -12.33
CA MET A 397 5.38 -8.20 -13.45
C MET A 397 3.97 -7.61 -13.23
N LEU A 398 3.03 -8.38 -12.70
CA LEU A 398 1.68 -7.91 -12.36
C LEU A 398 1.72 -6.86 -11.23
N ASP A 399 2.54 -7.06 -10.20
CA ASP A 399 2.73 -6.09 -9.12
C ASP A 399 3.36 -4.79 -9.64
N ALA A 400 4.33 -4.90 -10.56
CA ALA A 400 4.93 -3.76 -11.22
C ALA A 400 3.92 -3.01 -12.12
N GLN A 401 3.06 -3.74 -12.84
CA GLN A 401 1.98 -3.15 -13.63
C GLN A 401 0.95 -2.47 -12.73
N LEU A 402 0.58 -3.08 -11.61
CA LEU A 402 -0.34 -2.50 -10.64
C LEU A 402 0.19 -1.16 -10.11
N GLN A 403 1.48 -1.09 -9.77
CA GLN A 403 2.10 0.17 -9.36
C GLN A 403 2.14 1.20 -10.50
N LEU A 404 2.41 0.77 -11.75
CA LEU A 404 2.36 1.66 -12.91
C LEU A 404 0.96 2.26 -13.10
N TRP A 405 -0.08 1.44 -12.98
CA TRP A 405 -1.47 1.85 -13.07
C TRP A 405 -1.89 2.80 -11.94
N HIS A 406 -1.45 2.52 -10.72
CA HIS A 406 -1.67 3.41 -9.58
C HIS A 406 -1.11 4.82 -9.82
N HIS A 407 0.08 4.93 -10.40
CA HIS A 407 0.67 6.22 -10.80
C HIS A 407 -0.06 6.85 -11.99
N THR A 408 -0.43 6.03 -12.97
CA THR A 408 -1.14 6.46 -14.18
C THR A 408 -2.48 7.10 -13.82
N LEU A 409 -3.22 6.51 -12.87
CA LEU A 409 -4.55 6.95 -12.46
C LEU A 409 -4.54 7.87 -11.23
N ALA A 410 -3.38 8.26 -10.70
CA ALA A 410 -3.30 9.11 -9.51
C ALA A 410 -4.04 10.45 -9.66
N TYR A 411 -4.15 11.01 -10.88
CA TYR A 411 -4.94 12.21 -11.14
C TYR A 411 -6.44 12.03 -10.83
N VAL A 412 -6.98 10.82 -10.96
CA VAL A 412 -8.38 10.51 -10.64
C VAL A 412 -8.66 10.73 -9.15
N LYS A 413 -7.68 10.49 -8.25
CA LYS A 413 -7.79 10.80 -6.81
C LYS A 413 -8.02 12.29 -6.57
N SER A 414 -7.17 13.12 -7.18
CA SER A 414 -7.26 14.58 -7.06
C SER A 414 -8.58 15.10 -7.62
N MET A 415 -9.03 14.55 -8.76
CA MET A 415 -10.30 14.95 -9.38
C MET A 415 -11.52 14.45 -8.61
N ALA A 416 -11.44 13.30 -7.95
CA ALA A 416 -12.47 12.82 -7.01
C ALA A 416 -12.60 13.76 -5.81
N LEU A 417 -11.47 14.17 -5.21
CA LEU A 417 -11.46 15.14 -4.11
C LEU A 417 -12.05 16.49 -4.56
N LYS A 418 -11.69 16.96 -5.77
CA LYS A 418 -12.25 18.18 -6.34
C LYS A 418 -13.76 18.07 -6.55
N ALA A 419 -14.26 16.96 -7.07
CA ALA A 419 -15.69 16.73 -7.23
C ALA A 419 -16.42 16.71 -5.88
N ALA A 420 -15.83 16.14 -4.83
CA ALA A 420 -16.40 16.16 -3.49
C ALA A 420 -16.54 17.60 -2.91
N LEU A 421 -15.55 18.45 -3.18
CA LEU A 421 -15.57 19.87 -2.83
C LEU A 421 -16.63 20.64 -3.61
N ASP A 422 -16.71 20.44 -4.93
CA ASP A 422 -17.70 21.09 -5.81
C ASP A 422 -19.13 20.74 -5.44
N LEU A 423 -19.35 19.47 -5.07
CA LEU A 423 -20.65 18.97 -4.61
C LEU A 423 -20.95 19.30 -3.15
N ARG A 424 -19.96 19.80 -2.40
CA ARG A 424 -20.03 20.08 -0.96
C ARG A 424 -20.44 18.85 -0.13
N ILE A 425 -19.91 17.68 -0.47
CA ILE A 425 -20.17 16.42 0.24
C ILE A 425 -19.78 16.51 1.73
N PRO A 426 -18.60 17.06 2.12
CA PRO A 426 -18.26 17.19 3.53
C PRO A 426 -19.30 18.00 4.33
N ASP A 427 -19.77 19.12 3.77
CA ASP A 427 -20.82 19.93 4.39
C ASP A 427 -22.16 19.20 4.47
N ALA A 428 -22.51 18.41 3.45
CA ALA A 428 -23.75 17.63 3.43
C ALA A 428 -23.79 16.59 4.57
N ILE A 429 -22.68 15.89 4.81
CA ILE A 429 -22.55 14.92 5.91
C ILE A 429 -22.54 15.65 7.26
N ASP A 430 -21.78 16.75 7.39
CA ASP A 430 -21.73 17.55 8.63
C ASP A 430 -23.11 18.08 9.04
N GLN A 431 -23.86 18.65 8.08
CA GLN A 431 -25.21 19.17 8.31
C GLN A 431 -26.22 18.08 8.67
N HIS A 432 -25.96 16.82 8.30
CA HIS A 432 -26.79 15.70 8.77
C HIS A 432 -26.59 15.44 10.28
N GLY A 433 -25.43 15.78 10.83
CA GLY A 433 -25.10 15.65 12.25
C GLY A 433 -24.68 14.24 12.69
N SER A 434 -24.71 13.27 11.77
CA SER A 434 -24.20 11.92 11.95
C SER A 434 -23.78 11.35 10.59
N PRO A 435 -23.11 10.19 10.54
CA PRO A 435 -22.77 9.57 9.26
C PRO A 435 -24.02 9.26 8.44
N ALA A 436 -23.96 9.59 7.15
CA ALA A 436 -25.13 9.73 6.30
C ALA A 436 -25.16 8.64 5.22
N THR A 437 -26.35 8.13 4.89
CA THR A 437 -26.55 7.23 3.76
C THR A 437 -26.41 7.99 2.43
N LEU A 438 -26.18 7.26 1.32
CA LEU A 438 -26.10 7.88 0.00
C LEU A 438 -27.37 8.72 -0.33
N PRO A 439 -28.61 8.24 -0.10
CA PRO A 439 -29.82 9.07 -0.29
C PRO A 439 -29.84 10.35 0.54
N GLN A 440 -29.34 10.31 1.78
CA GLN A 440 -29.28 11.49 2.66
C GLN A 440 -28.29 12.54 2.15
N ILE A 441 -27.14 12.09 1.62
CA ILE A 441 -26.16 12.97 0.96
C ILE A 441 -26.78 13.58 -0.29
N VAL A 442 -27.40 12.76 -1.16
CA VAL A 442 -28.07 13.19 -2.39
C VAL A 442 -29.12 14.27 -2.13
N ALA A 443 -29.84 14.19 -1.01
CA ALA A 443 -30.84 15.20 -0.64
C ALA A 443 -30.26 16.58 -0.29
N LYS A 444 -28.94 16.69 -0.11
CA LYS A 444 -28.24 17.91 0.34
C LYS A 444 -27.23 18.46 -0.66
N VAL A 445 -26.75 17.63 -1.60
CA VAL A 445 -25.79 18.05 -2.63
C VAL A 445 -26.50 18.47 -3.91
N ALA A 446 -25.89 19.40 -4.65
CA ALA A 446 -26.34 19.75 -6.00
C ALA A 446 -25.91 18.64 -6.96
N LEU A 447 -26.78 17.65 -7.20
CA LEU A 447 -26.51 16.49 -8.05
C LEU A 447 -27.70 16.27 -8.98
N HIS A 448 -27.43 16.00 -10.26
CA HIS A 448 -28.48 15.57 -11.17
C HIS A 448 -28.90 14.12 -10.90
N HIS A 449 -30.21 13.84 -10.86
CA HIS A 449 -30.77 12.54 -10.45
C HIS A 449 -30.25 11.35 -11.28
N SER A 450 -29.97 11.53 -12.58
CA SER A 450 -29.42 10.48 -13.44
C SER A 450 -27.99 10.07 -13.07
N LYS A 451 -27.31 10.85 -12.22
CA LYS A 451 -25.92 10.64 -11.80
C LYS A 451 -25.79 10.05 -10.40
N ILE A 452 -26.90 9.73 -9.73
CA ILE A 452 -26.91 9.07 -8.41
C ILE A 452 -26.07 7.78 -8.39
N PRO A 453 -26.16 6.87 -9.40
CA PRO A 453 -25.30 5.68 -9.43
C PRO A 453 -23.79 6.02 -9.50
N CYS A 454 -23.44 7.11 -10.17
CA CYS A 454 -22.05 7.56 -10.31
C CYS A 454 -21.52 8.15 -9.00
N LEU A 455 -22.38 8.74 -8.15
CA LEU A 455 -21.97 9.24 -6.83
C LEU A 455 -21.45 8.11 -5.94
N ARG A 456 -22.03 6.91 -6.01
CA ARG A 456 -21.53 5.74 -5.26
C ARG A 456 -20.08 5.41 -5.62
N ARG A 457 -19.71 5.50 -6.90
CA ARG A 457 -18.36 5.25 -7.42
C ARG A 457 -17.38 6.32 -6.93
N LEU A 458 -17.79 7.60 -6.97
CA LEU A 458 -17.03 8.71 -6.39
C LEU A 458 -16.77 8.48 -4.88
N MET A 459 -17.81 8.10 -4.12
CA MET A 459 -17.68 7.83 -2.69
C MET A 459 -16.78 6.63 -2.40
N ARG A 460 -16.81 5.57 -3.21
CA ARG A 460 -15.87 4.43 -3.09
C ARG A 460 -14.42 4.89 -3.15
N VAL A 461 -14.05 5.69 -4.16
CA VAL A 461 -12.69 6.27 -4.27
C VAL A 461 -12.35 7.06 -3.00
N LEU A 462 -13.22 8.00 -2.61
CA LEU A 462 -12.97 8.88 -1.45
C LEU A 462 -12.92 8.13 -0.11
N THR A 463 -13.54 6.96 -0.01
CA THR A 463 -13.43 6.11 1.19
C THR A 463 -12.14 5.29 1.21
N VAL A 464 -11.73 4.74 0.06
CA VAL A 464 -10.48 3.96 -0.06
C VAL A 464 -9.25 4.87 0.09
N THR A 465 -9.35 6.13 -0.33
CA THR A 465 -8.27 7.13 -0.20
C THR A 465 -8.24 7.86 1.15
N GLY A 466 -9.05 7.42 2.14
CA GLY A 466 -9.03 7.95 3.51
C GLY A 466 -9.74 9.30 3.72
N ILE A 467 -10.42 9.84 2.71
CA ILE A 467 -11.15 11.12 2.82
C ILE A 467 -12.46 10.95 3.60
N PHE A 468 -13.15 9.82 3.46
CA PHE A 468 -14.35 9.49 4.25
C PHE A 468 -14.24 8.08 4.85
N THR A 469 -15.01 7.81 5.90
CA THR A 469 -15.22 6.43 6.38
C THR A 469 -16.51 5.86 5.79
N VAL A 470 -16.57 4.54 5.64
CA VAL A 470 -17.78 3.82 5.24
C VAL A 470 -17.98 2.60 6.12
N TYR A 471 -19.22 2.32 6.48
CA TYR A 471 -19.60 1.14 7.26
C TYR A 471 -21.06 0.78 7.03
N HIS A 472 -21.46 -0.44 7.37
CA HIS A 472 -22.85 -0.88 7.29
C HIS A 472 -23.67 -0.31 8.47
N SER A 473 -24.86 0.24 8.17
CA SER A 473 -25.82 0.71 9.17
C SER A 473 -26.30 -0.46 10.03
N SER A 474 -26.28 -0.30 11.36
CA SER A 474 -26.81 -1.29 12.31
C SER A 474 -28.34 -1.20 12.49
N ALA A 475 -29.00 -0.22 11.85
CA ALA A 475 -30.41 0.12 12.10
C ALA A 475 -31.40 -0.46 11.07
N ASP A 476 -30.93 -0.90 9.89
CA ASP A 476 -31.78 -1.40 8.81
C ASP A 476 -31.44 -2.86 8.47
N ALA A 477 -32.47 -3.68 8.26
CA ALA A 477 -32.34 -5.11 7.95
C ALA A 477 -31.63 -5.39 6.61
N ASP A 478 -31.51 -4.38 5.74
CA ASP A 478 -30.91 -4.46 4.41
C ASP A 478 -29.42 -4.02 4.38
N GLY A 479 -28.85 -3.55 5.49
CA GLY A 479 -27.42 -3.25 5.59
C GLY A 479 -26.93 -2.08 4.72
N GLU A 480 -27.69 -0.99 4.59
CA GLU A 480 -27.28 0.19 3.82
C GLU A 480 -25.92 0.77 4.29
N LEU A 481 -25.09 1.20 3.33
CA LEU A 481 -23.82 1.86 3.61
C LEU A 481 -24.04 3.31 4.08
N VAL A 482 -23.38 3.67 5.18
CA VAL A 482 -23.33 5.03 5.72
C VAL A 482 -21.91 5.59 5.65
N TYR A 483 -21.80 6.88 5.34
CA TYR A 483 -20.53 7.58 5.13
C TYR A 483 -20.28 8.60 6.22
N GLY A 484 -19.10 8.54 6.84
CA GLY A 484 -18.68 9.41 7.93
C GLY A 484 -17.51 10.32 7.56
N LEU A 485 -17.37 11.42 8.30
CA LEU A 485 -16.22 12.33 8.18
C LEU A 485 -15.00 11.76 8.91
N THR A 486 -13.84 11.80 8.26
CA THR A 486 -12.51 11.56 8.83
C THR A 486 -11.91 12.88 9.34
N PRO A 487 -10.79 12.87 10.07
CA PRO A 487 -10.06 14.09 10.40
C PRO A 487 -9.74 14.95 9.17
N ALA A 488 -9.37 14.34 8.05
CA ALA A 488 -9.08 15.02 6.79
C ALA A 488 -10.34 15.71 6.21
N SER A 489 -11.46 15.00 6.07
CA SER A 489 -12.69 15.64 5.53
C SER A 489 -13.31 16.67 6.47
N ARG A 490 -13.10 16.57 7.79
CA ARG A 490 -13.52 17.63 8.74
C ARG A 490 -12.84 18.95 8.48
N LEU A 491 -11.59 18.96 8.00
CA LEU A 491 -10.89 20.18 7.60
C LEU A 491 -11.49 20.81 6.34
N MET A 492 -12.43 20.17 5.64
CA MET A 492 -13.11 20.73 4.46
C MET A 492 -14.53 21.22 4.75
N VAL A 493 -15.02 21.09 5.99
CA VAL A 493 -16.36 21.51 6.38
C VAL A 493 -16.38 23.03 6.57
N GLY A 494 -17.25 23.72 5.84
CA GLY A 494 -17.42 25.16 5.92
C GLY A 494 -18.37 25.62 7.03
N SER A 495 -19.32 24.77 7.45
CA SER A 495 -20.31 25.08 8.50
C SER A 495 -19.75 25.14 9.93
N SER A 496 -18.62 24.49 10.18
CA SER A 496 -18.03 24.31 11.52
C SER A 496 -17.13 25.47 12.00
N GLY A 497 -16.89 26.48 11.14
CA GLY A 497 -15.93 27.55 11.42
C GLY A 497 -14.47 27.09 11.23
N PRO A 498 -13.47 27.98 11.42
CA PRO A 498 -12.07 27.62 11.24
C PRO A 498 -11.60 26.56 12.27
N PRO A 499 -10.70 25.64 11.88
CA PRO A 499 -10.01 25.60 10.58
C PRO A 499 -10.82 24.97 9.45
N ASN A 500 -10.84 25.62 8.28
CA ASN A 500 -11.41 25.12 7.04
C ASN A 500 -10.41 25.35 5.89
N LEU A 501 -9.91 24.27 5.31
CA LEU A 501 -8.93 24.23 4.23
C LEU A 501 -9.57 24.05 2.84
N SER A 502 -10.90 23.95 2.72
CA SER A 502 -11.55 23.81 1.40
C SER A 502 -11.20 24.93 0.41
N PRO A 503 -11.02 26.22 0.80
CA PRO A 503 -10.57 27.24 -0.15
C PRO A 503 -9.17 26.97 -0.71
N PHE A 504 -8.25 26.45 0.12
CA PHE A 504 -6.90 26.09 -0.32
C PHE A 504 -6.94 24.92 -1.30
N MET A 505 -7.72 23.88 -0.99
CA MET A 505 -7.87 22.73 -1.91
C MET A 505 -8.50 23.13 -3.24
N ASN A 506 -9.50 24.02 -3.23
CA ASN A 506 -10.12 24.55 -4.45
C ASN A 506 -9.15 25.38 -5.31
N LEU A 507 -8.23 26.12 -4.67
CA LEU A 507 -7.15 26.81 -5.37
C LEU A 507 -6.22 25.78 -6.06
N MET A 508 -5.67 24.83 -5.29
CA MET A 508 -4.68 23.87 -5.80
C MET A 508 -5.23 22.91 -6.86
N LEU A 509 -6.51 22.53 -6.75
CA LEU A 509 -7.22 21.68 -7.72
C LEU A 509 -7.94 22.49 -8.81
N GLY A 510 -7.76 23.81 -8.82
CA GLY A 510 -8.36 24.69 -9.81
C GLY A 510 -7.73 24.49 -11.20
N HIS A 511 -8.56 24.60 -12.23
CA HIS A 511 -8.13 24.43 -13.63
C HIS A 511 -6.89 25.24 -14.00
N ILE A 512 -6.78 26.49 -13.51
CA ILE A 512 -5.64 27.37 -13.79
C ILE A 512 -4.31 26.76 -13.33
N LEU A 513 -4.28 26.08 -12.19
CA LEU A 513 -3.06 25.50 -11.62
C LEU A 513 -2.80 24.06 -12.07
N VAL A 514 -3.85 23.27 -12.32
CA VAL A 514 -3.71 21.86 -12.75
C VAL A 514 -3.41 21.74 -14.24
N PHE A 515 -4.09 22.51 -15.09
CA PHE A 515 -4.00 22.37 -16.55
C PHE A 515 -2.57 22.49 -17.11
N PRO A 516 -1.70 23.42 -16.63
CA PRO A 516 -0.32 23.52 -17.13
C PRO A 516 0.50 22.22 -17.04
N PHE A 517 0.21 21.32 -16.09
CA PHE A 517 0.97 20.07 -15.93
C PHE A 517 0.73 19.06 -17.05
N LEU A 518 -0.35 19.17 -17.82
CA LEU A 518 -0.59 18.32 -18.99
C LEU A 518 0.55 18.46 -20.04
N ASP A 519 1.14 19.65 -20.11
CA ASP A 519 2.19 20.04 -21.06
C ASP A 519 3.60 20.01 -20.43
N LEU A 520 3.77 19.42 -19.25
CA LEU A 520 5.05 19.41 -18.52
C LEU A 520 6.19 18.80 -19.37
N GLY A 521 5.94 17.70 -20.07
CA GLY A 521 6.93 17.05 -20.93
C GLY A 521 7.33 17.90 -22.14
N ASP A 522 6.39 18.63 -22.73
CA ASP A 522 6.65 19.53 -23.84
C ASP A 522 7.42 20.77 -23.40
N TRP A 523 7.10 21.33 -22.23
CA TRP A 523 7.82 22.44 -21.62
C TRP A 523 9.29 22.11 -21.36
N PHE A 524 9.61 20.87 -20.97
CA PHE A 524 11.00 20.42 -20.81
C PHE A 524 11.78 20.39 -22.14
N GLN A 525 11.09 20.17 -23.27
CA GLN A 525 11.71 19.95 -24.58
C GLN A 525 11.95 21.22 -25.41
N HIS A 526 11.19 22.29 -25.18
CA HIS A 526 11.13 23.44 -26.09
C HIS A 526 11.76 24.70 -25.48
N GLU A 527 12.40 25.52 -26.34
CA GLU A 527 12.84 26.87 -25.98
C GLU A 527 11.61 27.76 -25.89
N MET A 528 11.40 28.37 -24.72
CA MET A 528 10.26 29.24 -24.49
C MET A 528 10.73 30.69 -24.29
N PRO A 529 9.97 31.68 -24.80
CA PRO A 529 10.22 33.10 -24.51
C PRO A 529 10.13 33.42 -23.01
N ASP A 530 9.40 32.60 -22.25
CA ASP A 530 9.08 32.80 -20.83
C ASP A 530 9.56 31.64 -19.94
N PRO A 531 9.98 31.90 -18.69
CA PRO A 531 10.67 30.91 -17.86
C PRO A 531 9.78 29.85 -17.19
N THR A 532 8.47 30.08 -17.01
CA THR A 532 7.60 29.25 -16.15
C THR A 532 6.55 28.46 -16.93
N LEU A 533 6.11 27.33 -16.37
CA LEU A 533 5.08 26.48 -17.00
C LEU A 533 3.71 27.19 -17.01
N LEU A 534 3.35 27.86 -15.91
CA LEU A 534 2.09 28.61 -15.81
C LEU A 534 2.01 29.73 -16.85
N LYS A 535 3.11 30.47 -17.05
CA LYS A 535 3.17 31.55 -18.04
C LYS A 535 3.14 31.04 -19.48
N MET A 536 3.74 29.89 -19.75
CA MET A 536 3.61 29.23 -21.05
C MET A 536 2.13 28.95 -21.39
N THR A 537 1.36 28.47 -20.42
CA THR A 537 -0.04 28.08 -20.63
C THR A 537 -0.99 29.28 -20.69
N HIS A 538 -0.83 30.25 -19.78
CA HIS A 538 -1.80 31.34 -19.59
C HIS A 538 -1.32 32.72 -20.05
N GLY A 539 -0.05 32.87 -20.43
CA GLY A 539 0.56 34.12 -20.88
C GLY A 539 1.00 35.09 -19.76
N TRP A 540 0.66 34.80 -18.51
CA TRP A 540 0.96 35.61 -17.32
C TRP A 540 1.68 34.76 -16.27
N ASP A 541 2.55 35.37 -15.46
CA ASP A 541 2.95 34.72 -14.21
C ASP A 541 1.80 34.72 -13.20
N VAL A 542 1.95 33.96 -12.12
CA VAL A 542 0.86 33.70 -11.17
C VAL A 542 0.37 34.99 -10.50
N PHE A 543 1.26 35.92 -10.17
CA PHE A 543 0.91 37.14 -9.47
C PHE A 543 0.29 38.16 -10.44
N ASP A 544 0.83 38.31 -11.64
CA ASP A 544 0.21 39.13 -12.69
C ASP A 544 -1.20 38.61 -13.04
N LEU A 545 -1.39 37.27 -13.05
CA LEU A 545 -2.69 36.66 -13.30
C LEU A 545 -3.73 37.02 -12.22
N THR A 546 -3.32 37.16 -10.97
CA THR A 546 -4.24 37.58 -9.90
C THR A 546 -4.78 39.00 -10.09
N ASP A 547 -4.01 39.90 -10.69
CA ASP A 547 -4.45 41.26 -11.01
C ASP A 547 -5.36 41.29 -12.26
N HIS A 548 -4.99 40.53 -13.30
CA HIS A 548 -5.73 40.49 -14.56
C HIS A 548 -7.03 39.66 -14.48
N ASN A 549 -7.10 38.69 -13.58
CA ASN A 549 -8.27 37.84 -13.37
C ASN A 549 -8.75 37.93 -11.90
N PRO A 550 -9.66 38.88 -11.58
CA PRO A 550 -10.15 39.07 -10.22
C PRO A 550 -10.73 37.81 -9.58
N SER A 551 -11.38 36.93 -10.37
CA SER A 551 -11.94 35.68 -9.85
C SER A 551 -10.85 34.70 -9.38
N PHE A 552 -9.71 34.67 -10.08
CA PHE A 552 -8.55 33.91 -9.66
C PHE A 552 -7.83 34.59 -8.50
N GLY A 553 -7.73 35.92 -8.50
CA GLY A 553 -7.21 36.71 -7.39
C GLY A 553 -7.96 36.44 -6.07
N ASP A 554 -9.29 36.42 -6.12
CA ASP A 554 -10.14 36.08 -4.97
C ASP A 554 -9.91 34.62 -4.52
N LEU A 555 -9.84 33.67 -5.46
CA LEU A 555 -9.57 32.26 -5.15
C LEU A 555 -8.20 32.09 -4.49
N PHE A 556 -7.18 32.77 -5.02
CA PHE A 556 -5.81 32.77 -4.50
C PHE A 556 -5.77 33.34 -3.08
N ALA A 557 -6.31 34.54 -2.88
CA ALA A 557 -6.32 35.19 -1.57
C ALA A 557 -7.07 34.36 -0.51
N ASN A 558 -8.23 33.80 -0.86
CA ASN A 558 -9.01 32.95 0.06
C ASN A 558 -8.29 31.63 0.37
N GLY A 559 -7.67 31.00 -0.62
CA GLY A 559 -6.89 29.78 -0.42
C GLY A 559 -5.70 30.01 0.52
N MET A 560 -4.92 31.06 0.27
CA MET A 560 -3.77 31.42 1.10
C MET A 560 -4.17 31.85 2.51
N ALA A 561 -5.31 32.54 2.67
CA ALA A 561 -5.85 32.91 3.98
C ALA A 561 -6.31 31.68 4.78
N ALA A 562 -6.92 30.68 4.13
CA ALA A 562 -7.37 29.44 4.76
C ALA A 562 -6.19 28.65 5.36
N ASP A 563 -5.14 28.42 4.56
CA ASP A 563 -3.92 27.76 5.04
C ASP A 563 -3.24 28.58 6.16
N SER A 564 -3.11 29.89 5.97
CA SER A 564 -2.50 30.78 6.97
C SER A 564 -3.25 30.76 8.29
N GLY A 565 -4.59 30.74 8.25
CA GLY A 565 -5.42 30.62 9.44
C GLY A 565 -5.20 29.31 10.20
N PHE A 566 -5.08 28.20 9.47
CA PHE A 566 -4.83 26.87 10.04
C PHE A 566 -3.44 26.78 10.66
N ILE A 567 -2.38 27.02 9.88
CA ILE A 567 -1.01 26.76 10.32
C ILE A 567 -0.57 27.76 11.40
N MET A 568 -0.99 29.03 11.30
CA MET A 568 -0.59 30.03 12.29
C MET A 568 -1.22 29.81 13.66
N ASP A 569 -2.43 29.24 13.74
CA ASP A 569 -3.03 28.85 15.02
C ASP A 569 -2.18 27.80 15.75
N ILE A 570 -1.55 26.90 15.00
CA ILE A 570 -0.59 25.92 15.54
C ILE A 570 0.73 26.60 15.90
N VAL A 571 1.31 27.39 14.99
CA VAL A 571 2.62 28.04 15.20
C VAL A 571 2.62 28.96 16.43
N VAL A 572 1.58 29.78 16.64
CA VAL A 572 1.56 30.68 17.82
C VAL A 572 1.38 29.92 19.14
N LYS A 573 0.81 28.72 19.12
CA LYS A 573 0.63 27.86 20.31
C LYS A 573 1.88 27.04 20.61
N GLU A 574 2.39 26.33 19.60
CA GLU A 574 3.43 25.32 19.76
C GLU A 574 4.85 25.91 19.59
N CYS A 575 4.98 27.06 18.91
CA CYS A 575 6.26 27.72 18.61
C CYS A 575 6.31 29.17 19.10
N SER A 576 5.59 29.49 20.18
CA SER A 576 5.51 30.86 20.73
C SER A 576 6.89 31.48 21.05
N ASP A 577 7.89 30.66 21.41
CA ASP A 577 9.27 31.07 21.65
C ASP A 577 9.92 31.79 20.46
N VAL A 578 9.50 31.46 19.23
CA VAL A 578 9.97 32.13 18.01
C VAL A 578 9.62 33.62 18.03
N PHE A 579 8.56 34.03 18.72
CA PHE A 579 8.14 35.43 18.82
C PHE A 579 8.67 36.16 20.06
N GLN A 580 9.40 35.49 20.95
CA GLN A 580 9.96 36.12 22.15
C GLN A 580 10.99 37.21 21.79
N GLY A 581 10.93 38.29 22.57
CA GLY A 581 11.84 39.44 22.45
C GLY A 581 11.59 40.34 21.24
N ILE A 582 10.53 40.10 20.47
CA ILE A 582 10.16 40.94 19.32
C ILE A 582 9.28 42.10 19.80
N SER A 583 9.59 43.31 19.34
CA SER A 583 8.80 44.53 19.61
C SER A 583 8.05 45.06 18.39
N SER A 584 8.56 44.80 17.19
CA SER A 584 7.90 45.10 15.92
C SER A 584 8.18 44.02 14.88
N LEU A 585 7.17 43.70 14.07
CA LEU A 585 7.22 42.65 13.05
C LEU A 585 6.65 43.17 11.72
N VAL A 586 7.38 42.95 10.64
CA VAL A 586 6.91 43.15 9.26
C VAL A 586 6.76 41.79 8.60
N ASP A 587 5.54 41.46 8.22
CA ASP A 587 5.19 40.31 7.38
C ASP A 587 5.32 40.71 5.91
N VAL A 588 6.36 40.20 5.25
CA VAL A 588 6.69 40.55 3.86
C VAL A 588 5.94 39.62 2.92
N ALA A 589 5.27 40.20 1.92
CA ALA A 589 4.29 39.49 1.08
C ALA A 589 3.19 38.83 1.93
N GLY A 590 2.77 39.47 3.03
CA GLY A 590 1.81 38.92 4.00
C GLY A 590 0.35 38.88 3.51
N GLY A 591 0.10 39.13 2.22
CA GLY A 591 -1.22 39.15 1.60
C GLY A 591 -2.20 40.09 2.30
N LEU A 592 -3.41 39.60 2.55
CA LEU A 592 -4.45 40.33 3.30
C LEU A 592 -4.24 40.34 4.83
N GLY A 593 -3.07 39.90 5.31
CA GLY A 593 -2.66 39.99 6.72
C GLY A 593 -3.21 38.91 7.64
N ALA A 594 -3.66 37.76 7.12
CA ALA A 594 -4.24 36.67 7.92
C ALA A 594 -3.27 36.17 9.02
N SER A 595 -2.03 35.83 8.64
CA SER A 595 -0.96 35.43 9.57
C SER A 595 -0.66 36.52 10.59
N THR A 596 -0.45 37.75 10.08
CA THR A 596 -0.13 38.91 10.92
C THR A 596 -1.21 39.23 11.93
N GLN A 597 -2.49 39.07 11.58
CA GLN A 597 -3.60 39.31 12.50
C GLN A 597 -3.63 38.28 13.64
N ILE A 598 -3.32 37.02 13.36
CA ILE A 598 -3.20 35.96 14.39
C ILE A 598 -2.01 36.26 15.31
N ILE A 599 -0.87 36.66 14.77
CA ILE A 599 0.31 37.08 15.54
C ILE A 599 -0.02 38.29 16.42
N ALA A 600 -0.65 39.34 15.87
CA ALA A 600 -1.01 40.55 16.59
C ALA A 600 -2.00 40.27 17.74
N ASN A 601 -2.90 39.30 17.57
CA ASN A 601 -3.83 38.88 18.61
C ASN A 601 -3.14 38.06 19.71
N ALA A 602 -2.24 37.15 19.34
CA ALA A 602 -1.49 36.31 20.28
C ALA A 602 -0.45 37.13 21.08
N PHE A 603 0.15 38.15 20.44
CA PHE A 603 1.20 38.99 21.02
C PHE A 603 0.85 40.49 20.89
N PRO A 604 -0.09 41.03 21.69
CA PRO A 604 -0.58 42.40 21.55
C PRO A 604 0.46 43.50 21.78
N HIS A 605 1.63 43.15 22.31
CA HIS A 605 2.76 44.06 22.55
C HIS A 605 3.66 44.23 21.31
N VAL A 606 3.48 43.40 20.27
CA VAL A 606 4.26 43.46 19.03
C VAL A 606 3.55 44.41 18.07
N GLU A 607 4.26 45.43 17.59
CA GLU A 607 3.75 46.27 16.50
C GLU A 607 3.82 45.49 15.17
N CYS A 608 2.65 45.08 14.68
CA CYS A 608 2.53 44.25 13.49
C CYS A 608 2.22 45.09 12.23
N SER A 609 2.90 44.76 11.13
CA SER A 609 2.62 45.35 9.83
C SER A 609 2.85 44.37 8.69
N VAL A 610 2.20 44.61 7.55
CA VAL A 610 2.28 43.82 6.33
C VAL A 610 2.88 44.69 5.23
N LEU A 611 3.85 44.16 4.49
CA LEU A 611 4.30 44.70 3.21
C LEU A 611 3.69 43.86 2.10
N GLU A 612 2.97 44.50 1.17
CA GLU A 612 2.41 43.87 -0.02
C GLU A 612 2.38 44.83 -1.22
N LEU A 613 2.16 44.28 -2.41
CA LEU A 613 1.95 45.01 -3.65
C LEU A 613 0.77 45.99 -3.52
N PRO A 614 0.82 47.13 -4.24
CA PRO A 614 -0.20 48.16 -4.12
C PRO A 614 -1.63 47.68 -4.36
N HIS A 615 -1.85 46.79 -5.33
CA HIS A 615 -3.18 46.28 -5.66
C HIS A 615 -3.75 45.35 -4.56
N VAL A 616 -2.90 44.59 -3.86
CA VAL A 616 -3.33 43.73 -2.73
C VAL A 616 -3.65 44.58 -1.50
N VAL A 617 -2.81 45.57 -1.19
CA VAL A 617 -3.04 46.50 -0.07
C VAL A 617 -4.33 47.30 -0.25
N ALA A 618 -4.70 47.63 -1.49
CA ALA A 618 -5.97 48.30 -1.79
C ALA A 618 -7.21 47.48 -1.37
N SER A 619 -7.07 46.15 -1.32
CA SER A 619 -8.11 45.20 -0.90
C SER A 619 -7.97 44.74 0.55
N ALA A 620 -6.98 45.24 1.29
CA ALA A 620 -6.70 44.83 2.66
C ALA A 620 -7.84 45.21 3.62
N PRO A 621 -8.21 44.34 4.57
CA PRO A 621 -9.25 44.63 5.54
C PRO A 621 -8.81 45.75 6.51
N ALA A 622 -9.76 46.58 6.94
CA ALA A 622 -9.48 47.58 7.97
C ALA A 622 -9.09 46.91 9.29
N SER A 623 -7.88 47.17 9.78
CA SER A 623 -7.37 46.66 11.06
C SER A 623 -6.91 47.80 11.97
N LYS A 624 -7.15 47.66 13.28
CA LYS A 624 -6.63 48.59 14.29
C LYS A 624 -5.22 48.23 14.77
N ASN A 625 -4.84 46.97 14.63
CA ASN A 625 -3.63 46.40 15.23
C ASN A 625 -2.58 45.99 14.17
N VAL A 626 -2.94 46.05 12.89
CA VAL A 626 -2.05 45.72 11.76
C VAL A 626 -2.00 46.90 10.80
N LYS A 627 -0.80 47.36 10.47
CA LYS A 627 -0.57 48.41 9.46
C LYS A 627 -0.19 47.77 8.12
N PHE A 628 -0.74 48.26 7.01
CA PHE A 628 -0.38 47.79 5.67
C PHE A 628 0.48 48.82 4.96
N PHE A 629 1.54 48.36 4.30
CA PHE A 629 2.46 49.13 3.48
C PHE A 629 2.40 48.62 2.04
N ALA A 630 2.05 49.50 1.10
CA ALA A 630 2.14 49.20 -0.32
C ALA A 630 3.60 49.36 -0.79
N GLY A 631 4.18 48.33 -1.41
CA GLY A 631 5.54 48.39 -1.94
C GLY A 631 6.01 47.07 -2.55
N ASP A 632 7.26 47.06 -3.02
CA ASP A 632 7.92 45.90 -3.59
C ASP A 632 9.08 45.45 -2.68
N MET A 633 9.01 44.19 -2.22
CA MET A 633 10.05 43.56 -1.39
C MET A 633 11.42 43.46 -2.06
N PHE A 634 11.46 43.46 -3.40
CA PHE A 634 12.71 43.49 -4.18
C PHE A 634 13.39 44.86 -4.15
N GLU A 635 12.65 45.92 -3.84
CA GLU A 635 13.19 47.28 -3.71
C GLU A 635 13.55 47.60 -2.25
N SER A 636 12.57 47.50 -1.35
CA SER A 636 12.78 47.85 0.07
C SER A 636 11.77 47.16 0.99
N VAL A 637 12.20 46.89 2.23
CA VAL A 637 11.35 46.33 3.28
C VAL A 637 11.26 47.36 4.43
N PRO A 638 10.07 47.67 4.96
CA PRO A 638 9.91 48.55 6.12
C PRO A 638 10.72 48.07 7.32
N SER A 639 11.27 49.01 8.09
CA SER A 639 12.13 48.66 9.22
C SER A 639 11.36 48.06 10.39
N ALA A 640 11.86 46.95 10.94
CA ALA A 640 11.29 46.29 12.11
C ALA A 640 12.33 45.49 12.91
N ASN A 641 11.96 45.04 14.10
CA ASN A 641 12.80 44.18 14.93
C ASN A 641 12.83 42.74 14.41
N ALA A 642 11.74 42.26 13.81
CA ALA A 642 11.69 40.98 13.11
C ALA A 642 11.01 41.10 11.74
N ILE A 643 11.47 40.29 10.79
CA ILE A 643 10.84 40.10 9.48
C ILE A 643 10.24 38.70 9.43
N PHE A 644 9.00 38.57 8.98
CA PHE A 644 8.31 37.29 8.80
C PHE A 644 8.08 37.04 7.31
N LEU A 645 8.37 35.82 6.87
CA LEU A 645 8.24 35.35 5.48
C LEU A 645 7.56 33.98 5.53
N LYS A 646 6.26 33.91 5.23
CA LYS A 646 5.52 32.65 5.09
C LYS A 646 5.16 32.44 3.63
N TRP A 647 5.54 31.31 3.03
CA TRP A 647 5.20 31.00 1.64
C TRP A 647 5.65 32.13 0.71
N VAL A 648 6.91 32.55 0.88
CA VAL A 648 7.49 33.63 0.08
C VAL A 648 8.70 33.13 -0.66
N LEU A 649 9.72 32.64 0.07
CA LEU A 649 10.99 32.29 -0.56
C LEU A 649 10.87 31.04 -1.44
N HIS A 650 9.85 30.20 -1.20
CA HIS A 650 9.57 29.07 -2.07
C HIS A 650 9.07 29.45 -3.47
N ASP A 651 8.53 30.66 -3.68
CA ASP A 651 8.05 31.11 -5.00
C ASP A 651 9.18 31.56 -5.94
N TRP A 652 10.41 31.68 -5.43
CA TRP A 652 11.51 32.32 -6.14
C TRP A 652 12.74 31.43 -6.27
N ASP A 653 13.50 31.66 -7.34
CA ASP A 653 14.85 31.13 -7.50
C ASP A 653 15.83 31.66 -6.43
N ASP A 654 16.97 30.98 -6.29
CA ASP A 654 17.99 31.31 -5.28
C ASP A 654 18.47 32.77 -5.35
N ALA A 655 18.63 33.33 -6.56
CA ALA A 655 19.15 34.68 -6.73
C ALA A 655 18.15 35.73 -6.20
N ASN A 656 16.86 35.52 -6.50
CA ASN A 656 15.77 36.33 -6.00
C ASN A 656 15.57 36.16 -4.49
N CYS A 657 15.66 34.93 -3.95
CA CYS A 657 15.65 34.71 -2.50
C CYS A 657 16.77 35.46 -1.79
N VAL A 658 17.99 35.40 -2.31
CA VAL A 658 19.15 36.14 -1.75
C VAL A 658 18.92 37.65 -1.80
N LYS A 659 18.30 38.17 -2.87
CA LYS A 659 17.95 39.59 -2.99
C LYS A 659 16.91 40.01 -1.95
N ILE A 660 15.84 39.23 -1.79
CA ILE A 660 14.79 39.46 -0.78
C ILE A 660 15.42 39.45 0.62
N LEU A 661 16.17 38.39 0.97
CA LEU A 661 16.82 38.25 2.26
C LEU A 661 17.81 39.38 2.56
N LYS A 662 18.54 39.91 1.56
CA LYS A 662 19.40 41.08 1.71
C LYS A 662 18.60 42.34 2.05
N ASN A 663 17.42 42.53 1.45
CA ASN A 663 16.55 43.65 1.79
C ASN A 663 15.93 43.49 3.19
N CYS A 664 15.49 42.28 3.55
CA CYS A 664 15.04 41.97 4.91
C CYS A 664 16.15 42.28 5.93
N LYS A 665 17.39 41.85 5.67
CA LYS A 665 18.53 42.12 6.55
C LYS A 665 18.78 43.62 6.75
N LYS A 666 18.68 44.44 5.69
CA LYS A 666 18.81 45.91 5.79
C LYS A 666 17.70 46.54 6.63
N ALA A 667 16.52 45.94 6.65
CA ALA A 667 15.36 46.44 7.38
C ALA A 667 15.38 46.13 8.88
N ILE A 668 16.22 45.19 9.33
CA ILE A 668 16.30 44.81 10.75
C ILE A 668 16.89 45.95 11.58
N GLN A 669 16.12 46.45 12.57
CA GLN A 669 16.60 47.41 13.56
C GLN A 669 17.21 46.70 14.77
N CYS A 670 18.47 47.00 15.10
CA CYS A 670 19.11 46.48 16.32
C CYS A 670 18.84 47.41 17.52
N ASN A 671 18.07 46.95 18.50
CA ASN A 671 17.92 47.65 19.77
C ASN A 671 19.10 47.34 20.71
N LYS A 672 19.42 48.29 21.62
CA LYS A 672 20.43 48.12 22.68
C LYS A 672 19.96 47.07 23.70
N GLY A 673 20.08 45.78 23.38
CA GLY A 673 19.75 44.67 24.30
C GLY A 673 19.24 43.37 23.67
N GLY A 674 18.93 43.33 22.36
CA GLY A 674 18.48 42.11 21.68
C GLY A 674 18.67 42.22 20.15
N GLY A 675 19.21 41.17 19.53
CA GLY A 675 19.42 41.10 18.08
C GLY A 675 18.09 40.90 17.32
N GLY A 676 17.91 41.58 16.19
CA GLY A 676 16.78 41.34 15.31
C GLY A 676 16.97 40.10 14.43
N LYS A 677 15.88 39.56 13.87
CA LYS A 677 15.88 38.26 13.18
C LYS A 677 14.90 38.20 12.01
N VAL A 678 15.10 37.23 11.12
CA VAL A 678 14.13 36.84 10.09
C VAL A 678 13.55 35.48 10.47
N ILE A 679 12.25 35.34 10.36
CA ILE A 679 11.49 34.12 10.63
C ILE A 679 10.91 33.66 9.29
N ILE A 680 11.26 32.45 8.87
CA ILE A 680 10.81 31.86 7.61
C ILE A 680 9.91 30.66 7.95
N LEU A 681 8.75 30.58 7.31
CA LEU A 681 7.83 29.46 7.38
C LEU A 681 7.57 28.93 5.96
N ASP A 682 8.43 28.00 5.53
CA ASP A 682 8.42 27.32 4.22
C ASP A 682 8.77 25.82 4.42
N ILE A 683 8.62 24.99 3.37
CA ILE A 683 8.95 23.56 3.42
C ILE A 683 10.48 23.37 3.44
N VAL A 684 10.93 22.41 4.25
CA VAL A 684 12.30 21.88 4.21
C VAL A 684 12.25 20.42 3.80
N VAL A 685 12.67 20.13 2.57
CA VAL A 685 12.58 18.78 2.00
C VAL A 685 13.50 17.82 2.75
N GLY A 686 12.94 16.70 3.24
CA GLY A 686 13.70 15.60 3.84
C GLY A 686 14.36 15.91 5.20
N ALA A 687 13.96 16.98 5.89
CA ALA A 687 14.53 17.34 7.18
C ALA A 687 14.14 16.34 8.29
N GLY A 688 15.01 15.35 8.55
CA GLY A 688 14.97 14.49 9.74
C GLY A 688 13.76 13.55 9.84
N SER A 689 13.01 13.33 8.75
CA SER A 689 11.83 12.47 8.75
C SER A 689 12.13 11.10 8.13
N SER A 690 11.73 10.02 8.81
CA SER A 690 11.63 8.67 8.25
C SER A 690 10.25 8.38 7.63
N ASP A 691 9.32 9.34 7.67
CA ASP A 691 7.98 9.20 7.08
C ASP A 691 8.03 9.43 5.55
N GLN A 692 7.87 8.34 4.81
CA GLN A 692 7.88 8.34 3.35
C GLN A 692 6.73 9.16 2.75
N ASN A 693 5.54 9.18 3.37
CA ASN A 693 4.39 9.92 2.84
C ASN A 693 4.61 11.44 2.93
N LEU A 694 5.24 11.88 4.02
CA LEU A 694 5.65 13.28 4.17
C LEU A 694 6.66 13.69 3.12
N VAL A 695 7.73 12.90 2.94
CA VAL A 695 8.78 13.18 1.95
C VAL A 695 8.21 13.19 0.54
N GLU A 696 7.36 12.22 0.21
CA GLU A 696 6.67 12.16 -1.07
C GLU A 696 5.82 13.42 -1.30
N THR A 697 5.02 13.84 -0.33
CA THR A 697 4.21 15.06 -0.43
C THR A 697 5.07 16.32 -0.61
N GLN A 698 6.19 16.42 0.10
CA GLN A 698 7.13 17.55 -0.02
C GLN A 698 7.72 17.65 -1.43
N VAL A 699 8.11 16.53 -2.05
CA VAL A 699 8.66 16.56 -3.42
C VAL A 699 7.58 16.78 -4.49
N LEU A 700 6.32 16.41 -4.23
CA LEU A 700 5.20 16.79 -5.10
C LEU A 700 4.98 18.31 -5.06
N PHE A 701 5.04 18.92 -3.87
CA PHE A 701 5.04 20.38 -3.70
C PHE A 701 6.24 21.03 -4.39
N ASP A 702 7.43 20.41 -4.31
CA ASP A 702 8.60 20.89 -5.02
C ASP A 702 8.32 20.92 -6.53
N LEU A 703 7.86 19.83 -7.12
CA LEU A 703 7.53 19.84 -8.55
C LEU A 703 6.39 20.81 -8.89
N PHE A 704 5.45 21.03 -7.96
CA PHE A 704 4.40 22.01 -8.13
C PHE A 704 4.95 23.44 -8.26
N ILE A 705 5.76 23.86 -7.29
CA ILE A 705 6.24 25.24 -7.22
C ILE A 705 7.24 25.56 -8.34
N MET A 706 7.86 24.53 -8.95
CA MET A 706 8.63 24.67 -10.19
C MET A 706 7.84 25.35 -11.31
N CYS A 707 6.53 25.11 -11.38
CA CYS A 707 5.67 25.66 -12.42
C CYS A 707 5.53 27.18 -12.37
N VAL A 708 5.88 27.79 -11.24
CA VAL A 708 5.90 29.25 -11.01
C VAL A 708 7.31 29.81 -10.80
N ASN A 709 8.37 29.05 -11.18
CA ASN A 709 9.79 29.39 -10.98
C ASN A 709 10.32 29.30 -9.55
N GLY A 710 9.54 28.69 -8.64
CA GLY A 710 9.91 28.51 -7.24
C GLY A 710 10.74 27.26 -6.96
N ALA A 711 11.13 27.06 -5.70
CA ALA A 711 11.85 25.89 -5.20
C ALA A 711 11.51 25.54 -3.74
N GLU A 712 11.14 24.27 -3.49
CA GLU A 712 11.18 23.73 -2.14
C GLU A 712 12.58 23.17 -1.88
N ARG A 713 13.19 23.63 -0.79
CA ARG A 713 14.63 23.49 -0.57
C ARG A 713 14.94 22.46 0.51
N ASP A 714 16.00 21.69 0.29
CA ASP A 714 16.59 20.88 1.35
C ASP A 714 17.39 21.75 2.34
N GLN A 715 17.85 21.15 3.44
CA GLN A 715 18.59 21.89 4.48
C GLN A 715 19.88 22.56 3.95
N GLN A 716 20.56 21.96 2.97
CA GLN A 716 21.80 22.53 2.41
C GLN A 716 21.50 23.68 1.45
N GLU A 717 20.44 23.57 0.66
CA GLU A 717 19.93 24.63 -0.21
C GLU A 717 19.51 25.85 0.61
N TRP A 718 18.73 25.65 1.70
CA TRP A 718 18.39 26.72 2.65
C TRP A 718 19.63 27.38 3.27
N LYS A 719 20.56 26.56 3.76
CA LYS A 719 21.83 27.02 4.34
C LYS A 719 22.58 27.94 3.38
N LYS A 720 22.72 27.53 2.12
CA LYS A 720 23.43 28.27 1.08
C LYS A 720 22.83 29.67 0.88
N ILE A 721 21.52 29.78 0.64
CA ILE A 721 20.89 31.08 0.36
C ILE A 721 20.89 32.01 1.58
N ILE A 722 20.77 31.48 2.79
CA ILE A 722 20.82 32.25 4.04
C ILE A 722 22.21 32.86 4.25
N PHE A 723 23.27 32.06 4.09
CA PHE A 723 24.65 32.54 4.22
C PHE A 723 25.05 33.50 3.09
N GLU A 724 24.62 33.25 1.85
CA GLU A 724 24.88 34.13 0.71
C GLU A 724 24.18 35.50 0.84
N ALA A 725 23.03 35.54 1.51
CA ALA A 725 22.38 36.79 1.92
C ALA A 725 23.12 37.53 3.05
N GLY A 726 24.11 36.87 3.67
CA GLY A 726 25.01 37.44 4.67
C GLY A 726 24.56 37.25 6.12
N PHE A 727 23.60 36.35 6.41
CA PHE A 727 23.29 35.97 7.79
C PHE A 727 24.42 35.10 8.35
N SER A 728 24.67 35.18 9.66
CA SER A 728 25.78 34.47 10.31
C SER A 728 25.39 33.14 10.93
N ASP A 729 24.09 32.89 11.12
CA ASP A 729 23.56 31.68 11.75
C ASP A 729 22.09 31.46 11.34
N TYR A 730 21.60 30.23 11.48
CA TYR A 730 20.22 29.86 11.24
C TYR A 730 19.80 28.66 12.11
N LYS A 731 18.50 28.58 12.41
CA LYS A 731 17.91 27.46 13.14
C LYS A 731 16.67 26.98 12.39
N ILE A 732 16.59 25.68 12.11
CA ILE A 732 15.37 25.04 11.59
C ILE A 732 14.62 24.43 12.76
N ILE A 733 13.32 24.70 12.84
CA ILE A 733 12.41 24.14 13.84
C ILE A 733 11.33 23.39 13.05
N PRO A 734 11.26 22.04 13.14
CA PRO A 734 10.18 21.29 12.53
C PRO A 734 8.85 21.68 13.19
N VAL A 735 7.96 22.28 12.41
CA VAL A 735 6.58 22.59 12.83
C VAL A 735 5.63 21.47 12.39
N LEU A 736 5.97 20.76 11.31
CA LEU A 736 5.18 19.70 10.69
C LEU A 736 5.79 18.32 10.96
N GLY A 737 4.99 17.40 11.52
CA GLY A 737 5.09 15.97 11.23
C GLY A 737 6.29 15.16 11.76
N VAL A 738 7.25 15.73 12.48
CA VAL A 738 8.46 14.99 12.86
C VAL A 738 8.59 14.81 14.37
N ARG A 739 8.51 13.55 14.83
CA ARG A 739 9.21 13.09 16.03
C ARG A 739 10.58 12.57 15.58
N ASP A 740 11.64 13.32 15.88
CA ASP A 740 13.00 12.76 15.87
C ASP A 740 13.43 12.58 17.33
N SER A 741 13.67 11.33 17.72
CA SER A 741 14.17 10.94 19.05
C SER A 741 15.65 11.29 19.25
N SER A 742 16.35 11.77 18.21
CA SER A 742 17.80 12.02 18.23
C SER A 742 18.23 13.49 18.36
N THR A 743 17.34 14.47 18.12
CA THR A 743 17.65 15.91 18.31
C THR A 743 17.21 16.45 19.67
N THR A 744 18.17 16.94 20.45
CA THR A 744 18.05 17.29 21.88
C THR A 744 17.18 18.54 22.20
N MET A 745 16.43 19.09 21.24
CA MET A 745 15.48 20.20 21.45
C MET A 745 14.32 20.19 20.44
N ALA A 746 13.55 19.10 20.36
CA ALA A 746 12.23 19.13 19.74
C ALA A 746 11.21 19.75 20.72
N LEU A 747 10.55 20.84 20.31
CA LEU A 747 9.36 21.33 21.01
C LEU A 747 8.29 20.24 20.91
N THR A 748 7.73 19.81 22.04
CA THR A 748 6.66 18.80 22.06
C THR A 748 5.37 19.41 21.52
N THR A 749 5.01 19.11 20.27
CA THR A 749 3.69 19.47 19.73
C THR A 749 2.60 18.74 20.51
N SER A 750 1.51 19.44 20.84
CA SER A 750 0.37 18.79 21.50
C SER A 750 -0.26 17.70 20.62
N SER A 751 -0.82 16.65 21.23
CA SER A 751 -1.45 15.53 20.49
C SER A 751 -2.59 15.97 19.56
N LYS A 752 -3.29 17.06 19.93
CA LYS A 752 -4.36 17.65 19.11
C LYS A 752 -3.81 18.36 17.87
N SER A 753 -2.74 19.15 18.03
CA SER A 753 -2.09 19.82 16.89
C SER A 753 -1.50 18.80 15.93
N GLN A 754 -0.89 17.72 16.43
CA GLN A 754 -0.36 16.64 15.58
C GLN A 754 -1.45 15.99 14.73
N ALA A 755 -2.60 15.62 15.31
CA ALA A 755 -3.69 15.00 14.56
C ALA A 755 -4.25 15.92 13.45
N LEU A 756 -4.22 17.24 13.65
CA LEU A 756 -4.60 18.21 12.61
C LEU A 756 -3.57 18.26 11.47
N LEU A 757 -2.28 18.16 11.78
CA LEU A 757 -1.21 18.14 10.79
C LEU A 757 -1.20 16.83 9.97
N ASP A 758 -1.46 15.70 10.62
CA ASP A 758 -1.61 14.41 9.93
C ASP A 758 -2.83 14.46 8.98
N ALA A 759 -3.94 15.05 9.42
CA ALA A 759 -5.12 15.26 8.58
C ALA A 759 -4.84 16.21 7.39
N GLN A 760 -4.03 17.25 7.58
CA GLN A 760 -3.59 18.13 6.49
C GLN A 760 -2.69 17.38 5.50
N LEU A 761 -1.76 16.56 5.98
CA LEU A 761 -0.87 15.76 5.14
C LEU A 761 -1.68 14.81 4.24
N GLU A 762 -2.72 14.17 4.78
CA GLU A 762 -3.61 13.31 4.00
C GLU A 762 -4.45 14.08 2.96
N LEU A 763 -4.88 15.30 3.26
CA LEU A 763 -5.51 16.17 2.24
C LEU A 763 -4.51 16.56 1.15
N TRP A 764 -3.28 16.90 1.51
CA TRP A 764 -2.24 17.28 0.55
C TRP A 764 -1.84 16.10 -0.34
N SER A 765 -1.66 14.90 0.21
CA SER A 765 -1.30 13.72 -0.58
C SER A 765 -2.34 13.41 -1.66
N ASN A 766 -3.63 13.59 -1.36
CA ASN A 766 -4.73 13.45 -2.32
C ASN A 766 -4.81 14.64 -3.30
N THR A 767 -4.57 15.87 -2.81
CA THR A 767 -4.60 17.10 -3.62
C THR A 767 -3.54 17.10 -4.71
N PHE A 768 -2.31 16.70 -4.38
CA PHE A 768 -1.17 16.71 -5.31
C PHE A 768 -0.96 15.37 -6.03
N ALA A 769 -1.85 14.38 -5.86
CA ALA A 769 -1.72 13.07 -6.50
C ALA A 769 -1.64 13.16 -8.04
N TYR A 770 -2.31 14.12 -8.67
CA TYR A 770 -2.21 14.35 -10.13
C TYR A 770 -0.78 14.60 -10.61
N ILE A 771 0.08 15.18 -9.78
CA ILE A 771 1.49 15.46 -10.11
C ILE A 771 2.25 14.14 -10.34
N LYS A 772 1.88 13.04 -9.68
CA LYS A 772 2.47 11.71 -9.94
C LYS A 772 2.21 11.26 -11.38
N SER A 773 0.95 11.40 -11.83
CA SER A 773 0.55 11.07 -13.20
C SER A 773 1.27 11.96 -14.21
N MET A 774 1.37 13.26 -13.94
CA MET A 774 2.00 14.23 -14.86
C MET A 774 3.53 14.11 -14.88
N ALA A 775 4.15 13.76 -13.76
CA ALA A 775 5.57 13.42 -13.69
C ALA A 775 5.88 12.15 -14.51
N LEU A 776 5.05 11.10 -14.37
CA LEU A 776 5.15 9.90 -15.18
C LEU A 776 4.98 10.21 -16.67
N LYS A 777 3.94 10.98 -17.04
CA LYS A 777 3.73 11.44 -18.43
C LYS A 777 4.98 12.14 -18.98
N SER A 778 5.52 13.11 -18.23
CA SER A 778 6.72 13.84 -18.62
C SER A 778 7.93 12.91 -18.78
N ALA A 779 8.08 11.89 -17.92
CA ALA A 779 9.12 10.89 -18.06
C ALA A 779 8.99 10.03 -19.33
N LEU A 780 7.75 9.75 -19.77
CA LEU A 780 7.48 9.08 -21.04
C LEU A 780 7.80 9.99 -22.23
N ASP A 781 7.32 11.24 -22.21
CA ASP A 781 7.55 12.25 -23.26
C ASP A 781 9.07 12.47 -23.47
N LEU A 782 9.84 12.50 -22.38
CA LEU A 782 11.30 12.66 -22.40
C LEU A 782 12.07 11.35 -22.64
N ARG A 783 11.39 10.19 -22.61
CA ARG A 783 12.00 8.86 -22.69
C ARG A 783 13.10 8.62 -21.67
N ILE A 784 12.86 9.01 -20.42
CA ILE A 784 13.83 8.89 -19.31
C ILE A 784 14.20 7.42 -19.05
N ALA A 785 13.22 6.51 -19.05
CA ALA A 785 13.48 5.09 -18.81
C ALA A 785 14.41 4.49 -19.88
N ASP A 786 14.22 4.86 -21.15
CA ASP A 786 15.12 4.46 -22.24
C ASP A 786 16.53 5.03 -22.07
N ALA A 787 16.65 6.28 -21.62
CA ALA A 787 17.94 6.89 -21.36
C ALA A 787 18.71 6.15 -20.25
N ILE A 788 18.04 5.77 -19.16
CA ILE A 788 18.65 4.97 -18.08
C ILE A 788 19.00 3.57 -18.59
N ASN A 789 18.10 2.93 -19.35
CA ASN A 789 18.33 1.60 -19.90
C ASN A 789 19.54 1.54 -20.84
N LYS A 790 19.71 2.55 -21.71
CA LYS A 790 20.88 2.67 -22.60
C LYS A 790 22.21 2.79 -21.85
N ASN A 791 22.18 3.24 -20.60
CA ASN A 791 23.35 3.33 -19.71
C ASN A 791 23.52 2.08 -18.83
N GLY A 792 22.91 0.95 -19.18
CA GLY A 792 23.05 -0.31 -18.43
C GLY A 792 22.10 -0.44 -17.23
N GLY A 793 21.00 0.32 -17.22
CA GLY A 793 19.97 0.24 -16.16
C GLY A 793 20.21 1.17 -14.97
N GLY A 794 21.29 1.95 -14.97
CA GLY A 794 21.58 3.02 -14.01
C GLY A 794 22.25 4.22 -14.68
N ALA A 795 21.83 5.44 -14.37
CA ALA A 795 22.38 6.66 -14.94
C ALA A 795 22.38 7.83 -13.96
N THR A 796 23.40 8.69 -14.04
CA THR A 796 23.39 9.96 -13.30
C THR A 796 22.53 10.99 -14.01
N LEU A 797 22.20 12.09 -13.33
CA LEU A 797 21.42 13.18 -13.93
C LEU A 797 22.09 13.73 -15.21
N THR A 798 23.42 13.86 -15.20
CA THR A 798 24.20 14.30 -16.36
C THR A 798 24.08 13.33 -17.54
N HIS A 799 24.15 12.03 -17.29
CA HIS A 799 23.95 11.01 -18.34
C HIS A 799 22.54 11.06 -18.93
N ILE A 800 21.51 11.16 -18.07
CA ILE A 800 20.11 11.29 -18.51
C ILE A 800 19.97 12.55 -19.39
N ALA A 801 20.40 13.71 -18.88
CA ALA A 801 20.29 15.00 -19.57
C ALA A 801 21.01 15.02 -20.93
N SER A 802 22.10 14.27 -21.08
CA SER A 802 22.82 14.14 -22.36
C SER A 802 22.12 13.26 -23.41
N THR A 803 21.16 12.44 -22.98
CA THR A 803 20.48 11.45 -23.84
C THR A 803 19.07 11.88 -24.21
N VAL A 804 18.35 12.50 -23.27
CA VAL A 804 16.96 12.93 -23.50
C VAL A 804 16.91 14.26 -24.24
N LYS A 805 15.81 14.52 -24.96
CA LYS A 805 15.58 15.83 -25.58
C LYS A 805 15.18 16.82 -24.49
N LEU A 806 16.09 17.70 -24.10
CA LEU A 806 15.85 18.73 -23.10
C LEU A 806 16.34 20.08 -23.60
N HIS A 807 15.58 21.12 -23.29
CA HIS A 807 16.06 22.48 -23.50
C HIS A 807 17.14 22.83 -22.45
N PRO A 808 18.28 23.45 -22.84
CA PRO A 808 19.39 23.73 -21.92
C PRO A 808 19.00 24.50 -20.65
N SER A 809 18.03 25.43 -20.75
CA SER A 809 17.55 26.20 -19.59
C SER A 809 16.78 25.36 -18.55
N LYS A 810 16.35 24.15 -18.91
CA LYS A 810 15.54 23.26 -18.05
C LYS A 810 16.35 22.11 -17.45
N ILE A 811 17.65 22.01 -17.76
CA ILE A 811 18.56 21.04 -17.13
C ILE A 811 18.50 21.11 -15.58
N PRO A 812 18.50 22.30 -14.94
CA PRO A 812 18.37 22.39 -13.48
C PRO A 812 17.04 21.82 -12.95
N CYS A 813 15.97 21.90 -13.75
CA CYS A 813 14.63 21.42 -13.40
C CYS A 813 14.54 19.88 -13.44
N LEU A 814 15.37 19.20 -14.25
CA LEU A 814 15.36 17.74 -14.37
C LEU A 814 15.57 17.04 -13.02
N ARG A 815 16.43 17.60 -12.15
CA ARG A 815 16.67 17.04 -10.80
C ARG A 815 15.37 16.88 -10.03
N ARG A 816 14.44 17.84 -10.13
CA ARG A 816 13.18 17.87 -9.35
C ARG A 816 12.17 16.87 -9.89
N LEU A 817 12.05 16.77 -11.22
CA LEU A 817 11.29 15.69 -11.85
C LEU A 817 11.82 14.32 -11.40
N MET A 818 13.15 14.11 -11.43
CA MET A 818 13.76 12.87 -11.00
C MET A 818 13.60 12.59 -9.50
N ARG A 819 13.56 13.61 -8.63
CA ARG A 819 13.26 13.45 -7.19
C ARG A 819 11.85 12.88 -7.00
N VAL A 820 10.84 13.39 -7.71
CA VAL A 820 9.47 12.87 -7.63
C VAL A 820 9.41 11.44 -8.13
N LEU A 821 9.94 11.17 -9.33
CA LEU A 821 9.93 9.84 -9.91
C LEU A 821 10.67 8.82 -9.04
N ALA A 822 11.69 9.25 -8.29
CA ALA A 822 12.38 8.40 -7.33
C ALA A 822 11.59 8.19 -6.03
N ALA A 823 11.06 9.26 -5.44
CA ALA A 823 10.33 9.20 -4.18
C ALA A 823 9.02 8.40 -4.27
N THR A 824 8.39 8.39 -5.45
CA THR A 824 7.18 7.60 -5.72
C THR A 824 7.50 6.17 -6.20
N GLY A 825 8.77 5.82 -6.38
CA GLY A 825 9.22 4.45 -6.71
C GLY A 825 9.21 4.08 -8.20
N ILE A 826 9.02 5.06 -9.11
CA ILE A 826 9.17 4.82 -10.56
C ILE A 826 10.64 4.51 -10.90
N PHE A 827 11.58 5.22 -10.28
CA PHE A 827 13.01 4.91 -10.30
C PHE A 827 13.53 4.72 -8.87
N SER A 828 14.70 4.11 -8.70
CA SER A 828 15.40 4.06 -7.41
C SER A 828 16.66 4.90 -7.44
N VAL A 829 17.15 5.31 -6.27
CA VAL A 829 18.46 5.96 -6.11
C VAL A 829 19.41 4.95 -5.49
N VAL A 830 20.53 4.70 -6.16
CA VAL A 830 21.58 3.78 -5.68
C VAL A 830 22.66 4.61 -5.00
N ASN A 831 22.90 4.34 -3.71
CA ASN A 831 23.88 5.06 -2.88
C ASN A 831 25.27 4.40 -2.86
N ASP A 832 25.55 3.43 -3.73
CA ASP A 832 26.87 2.83 -3.83
C ASP A 832 27.90 3.85 -4.33
N ASP A 833 29.14 3.74 -3.84
CA ASP A 833 30.27 4.60 -4.20
C ASP A 833 30.27 4.86 -5.73
N PRO A 834 30.10 6.12 -6.17
CA PRO A 834 29.89 6.41 -7.57
C PRO A 834 31.10 5.92 -8.38
N PRO A 835 30.91 5.12 -9.45
CA PRO A 835 32.01 4.53 -10.22
C PRO A 835 32.93 5.56 -10.90
N SER A 836 32.61 6.85 -10.80
CA SER A 836 33.29 7.97 -11.46
C SER A 836 33.81 9.07 -10.52
N GLY A 837 33.68 8.95 -9.20
CA GLY A 837 34.17 9.97 -8.26
C GLY A 837 33.51 11.36 -8.41
N SER A 838 32.35 11.45 -9.09
CA SER A 838 31.64 12.71 -9.35
C SER A 838 30.73 13.19 -8.20
N GLY A 839 30.39 12.32 -7.26
CA GLY A 839 29.44 12.63 -6.18
C GLY A 839 27.99 12.82 -6.63
N GLU A 840 27.65 12.55 -7.90
CA GLU A 840 26.27 12.59 -8.40
C GLU A 840 25.48 11.33 -8.02
N LEU A 841 24.20 11.49 -7.67
CA LEU A 841 23.27 10.37 -7.46
C LEU A 841 23.07 9.56 -8.74
N VAL A 842 23.02 8.23 -8.61
CA VAL A 842 22.71 7.30 -9.71
C VAL A 842 21.25 6.87 -9.60
N TYR A 843 20.46 7.13 -10.64
CA TYR A 843 19.08 6.68 -10.77
C TYR A 843 19.03 5.34 -11.52
N ALA A 844 18.33 4.36 -10.98
CA ALA A 844 18.25 3.01 -11.54
C ALA A 844 16.80 2.59 -11.86
N LEU A 845 16.67 1.66 -12.81
CA LEU A 845 15.38 1.06 -13.17
C LEU A 845 14.85 0.16 -12.04
N THR A 846 13.61 0.38 -11.65
CA THR A 846 12.82 -0.48 -10.76
C THR A 846 12.06 -1.53 -11.58
N PRO A 847 11.42 -2.54 -10.96
CA PRO A 847 10.52 -3.43 -11.69
C PRO A 847 9.45 -2.69 -12.51
N LEU A 848 8.89 -1.61 -11.97
CA LEU A 848 7.93 -0.75 -12.67
C LEU A 848 8.54 -0.09 -13.91
N SER A 849 9.66 0.63 -13.77
CA SER A 849 10.24 1.34 -14.93
C SER A 849 10.87 0.41 -15.96
N ARG A 850 11.16 -0.85 -15.61
CA ARG A 850 11.49 -1.89 -16.59
C ARG A 850 10.33 -2.22 -17.54
N LEU A 851 9.08 -2.03 -17.13
CA LEU A 851 7.92 -2.17 -18.01
C LEU A 851 7.81 -1.04 -19.05
N LEU A 852 8.64 0.01 -18.93
CA LEU A 852 8.63 1.17 -19.82
C LEU A 852 9.73 1.12 -20.90
N VAL A 853 10.48 0.02 -21.01
CA VAL A 853 11.61 -0.12 -21.94
C VAL A 853 11.53 -1.42 -22.74
N GLY A 854 12.19 -1.46 -23.90
CA GLY A 854 12.17 -2.62 -24.80
C GLY A 854 11.05 -2.58 -25.84
N SER A 855 10.92 -3.64 -26.64
CA SER A 855 9.99 -3.68 -27.80
C SER A 855 8.54 -4.05 -27.45
N GLN A 856 8.31 -4.71 -26.32
CA GLN A 856 6.98 -5.06 -25.80
C GLN A 856 6.82 -4.42 -24.42
N ASN A 857 6.70 -3.10 -24.41
CA ASN A 857 6.61 -2.29 -23.20
C ASN A 857 5.20 -1.71 -23.03
N LEU A 858 4.92 -1.13 -21.88
CA LEU A 858 3.64 -0.52 -21.51
C LEU A 858 3.57 1.00 -21.77
N VAL A 859 4.56 1.58 -22.45
CA VAL A 859 4.55 3.02 -22.76
C VAL A 859 3.29 3.42 -23.55
N PRO A 860 2.85 2.70 -24.61
CA PRO A 860 1.69 3.11 -25.38
C PRO A 860 0.40 3.19 -24.56
N ILE A 861 0.08 2.16 -23.75
CA ILE A 861 -1.14 2.18 -22.92
C ILE A 861 -1.09 3.27 -21.85
N THR A 862 0.07 3.46 -21.22
CA THR A 862 0.25 4.54 -20.23
C THR A 862 0.16 5.92 -20.88
N ALA A 863 0.73 6.10 -22.07
CA ALA A 863 0.66 7.35 -22.83
C ALA A 863 -0.78 7.67 -23.27
N MET A 864 -1.56 6.66 -23.67
CA MET A 864 -2.97 6.81 -24.01
C MET A 864 -3.78 7.32 -22.80
N ILE A 865 -3.67 6.66 -21.64
CA ILE A 865 -4.42 7.05 -20.44
C ILE A 865 -4.02 8.45 -19.94
N LEU A 866 -2.74 8.81 -20.07
CA LEU A 866 -2.22 10.12 -19.67
C LEU A 866 -2.36 11.20 -20.76
N HIS A 867 -2.90 10.86 -21.93
CA HIS A 867 -3.08 11.82 -23.01
C HIS A 867 -4.08 12.92 -22.59
N PRO A 868 -3.86 14.21 -22.94
CA PRO A 868 -4.74 15.29 -22.54
C PRO A 868 -6.23 15.06 -22.86
N SER A 869 -6.55 14.40 -23.97
CA SER A 869 -7.94 14.06 -24.33
C SER A 869 -8.63 13.12 -23.33
N PHE A 870 -7.87 12.26 -22.62
CA PHE A 870 -8.37 11.34 -21.60
C PHE A 870 -8.40 11.96 -20.20
N VAL A 871 -7.45 12.87 -19.90
CA VAL A 871 -7.34 13.52 -18.58
C VAL A 871 -8.29 14.71 -18.45
N ALA A 872 -8.40 15.55 -19.49
CA ALA A 872 -9.19 16.78 -19.46
C ALA A 872 -10.66 16.61 -19.03
N PRO A 873 -11.39 15.54 -19.43
CA PRO A 873 -12.77 15.33 -18.98
C PRO A 873 -12.94 15.32 -17.46
N PHE A 874 -11.95 14.82 -16.71
CA PHE A 874 -12.02 14.72 -15.25
C PHE A 874 -11.82 16.06 -14.54
N LEU A 875 -11.20 17.05 -15.19
CA LEU A 875 -11.08 18.41 -14.63
C LEU A 875 -12.46 19.06 -14.39
N GLY A 876 -13.46 18.65 -15.17
CA GLY A 876 -14.86 19.09 -15.07
C GLY A 876 -15.78 18.17 -14.27
N LEU A 877 -15.26 17.14 -13.57
CA LEU A 877 -16.07 16.07 -12.97
C LEU A 877 -17.17 16.59 -12.02
N GLY A 878 -16.85 17.56 -11.14
CA GLY A 878 -17.82 18.16 -10.23
C GLY A 878 -18.97 18.87 -10.96
N THR A 879 -18.66 19.60 -12.04
CA THR A 879 -19.67 20.27 -12.87
C THR A 879 -20.52 19.27 -13.67
N TRP A 880 -19.93 18.16 -14.13
CA TRP A 880 -20.66 17.08 -14.81
C TRP A 880 -21.70 16.42 -13.89
N PHE A 881 -21.39 16.24 -12.60
CA PHE A 881 -22.36 15.73 -11.62
C PHE A 881 -23.57 16.66 -11.42
N GLN A 882 -23.38 17.97 -11.56
CA GLN A 882 -24.41 18.98 -11.33
C GLN A 882 -25.37 19.18 -12.52
N GLN A 883 -24.94 18.87 -13.73
CA GLN A 883 -25.68 19.22 -14.96
C GLN A 883 -26.62 18.10 -15.43
N GLU A 884 -27.79 18.49 -15.95
CA GLU A 884 -28.66 17.61 -16.73
C GLU A 884 -28.09 17.46 -18.15
N LEU A 885 -27.75 16.24 -18.54
CA LEU A 885 -27.19 15.96 -19.86
C LEU A 885 -28.03 14.90 -20.57
N LYS A 886 -28.27 15.13 -21.87
CA LYS A 886 -28.91 14.14 -22.75
C LYS A 886 -28.09 12.85 -22.88
N ASP A 887 -26.76 12.99 -22.82
CA ASP A 887 -25.81 11.89 -22.90
C ASP A 887 -24.93 11.94 -21.65
N PRO A 888 -24.87 10.87 -20.83
CA PRO A 888 -24.09 10.86 -19.61
C PRO A 888 -22.57 10.77 -19.83
N CYS A 889 -22.08 10.51 -21.04
CA CYS A 889 -20.66 10.35 -21.37
C CYS A 889 -19.86 11.66 -21.15
N ILE A 890 -18.90 11.63 -20.23
CA ILE A 890 -18.08 12.82 -19.88
C ILE A 890 -17.07 13.18 -20.98
N PHE A 891 -16.56 12.20 -21.73
CA PHE A 891 -15.71 12.45 -22.89
C PHE A 891 -16.44 13.30 -23.93
N LYS A 892 -17.67 12.89 -24.28
CA LYS A 892 -18.51 13.60 -25.25
C LYS A 892 -18.92 14.98 -24.79
N GLN A 893 -19.17 15.17 -23.49
CA GLN A 893 -19.44 16.51 -22.96
C GLN A 893 -18.24 17.45 -23.17
N THR A 894 -17.03 16.92 -23.00
CA THR A 894 -15.78 17.71 -23.06
C THR A 894 -15.40 18.01 -24.51
N HIS A 895 -15.49 17.02 -25.39
CA HIS A 895 -14.97 17.11 -26.77
C HIS A 895 -16.06 17.30 -27.84
N GLY A 896 -17.33 17.14 -27.49
CA GLY A 896 -18.49 17.31 -28.38
C GLY A 896 -18.89 16.04 -29.16
N GLU A 897 -18.05 15.01 -29.17
CA GLU A 897 -18.25 13.73 -29.85
C GLU A 897 -17.77 12.58 -28.95
N THR A 898 -18.25 11.36 -29.18
CA THR A 898 -17.81 10.18 -28.41
C THR A 898 -16.37 9.80 -28.74
N LEU A 899 -15.74 9.02 -27.85
CA LEU A 899 -14.38 8.52 -28.04
C LEU A 899 -14.21 7.78 -29.39
N TRP A 900 -15.18 6.95 -29.74
CA TRP A 900 -15.18 6.18 -30.98
C TRP A 900 -15.42 7.04 -32.22
N GLU A 901 -16.31 8.04 -32.16
CA GLU A 901 -16.49 9.01 -33.26
C GLU A 901 -15.22 9.84 -33.52
N GLN A 902 -14.49 10.22 -32.47
CA GLN A 902 -13.22 10.92 -32.62
C GLN A 902 -12.15 10.02 -33.24
N ALA A 903 -12.06 8.75 -32.83
CA ALA A 903 -11.12 7.78 -33.40
C ALA A 903 -11.40 7.54 -34.90
N ASP A 904 -12.67 7.40 -35.30
CA ASP A 904 -13.03 7.26 -36.71
C ASP A 904 -12.60 8.48 -37.56
N ARG A 905 -12.63 9.68 -36.96
CA ARG A 905 -12.28 10.94 -37.64
C ARG A 905 -10.78 11.26 -37.65
N ASP A 906 -10.05 10.92 -36.58
CA ASP A 906 -8.66 11.33 -36.35
C ASP A 906 -7.74 10.09 -36.29
N GLU A 907 -7.02 9.87 -37.39
CA GLU A 907 -6.08 8.75 -37.53
C GLU A 907 -4.98 8.73 -36.44
N THR A 908 -4.56 9.88 -35.93
CA THR A 908 -3.53 9.93 -34.88
C THR A 908 -4.09 9.52 -33.53
N PHE A 909 -5.32 9.95 -33.23
CA PHE A 909 -6.02 9.55 -32.01
C PHE A 909 -6.42 8.07 -32.03
N ASP A 910 -6.86 7.57 -33.18
CA ASP A 910 -7.10 6.14 -33.40
C ASP A 910 -5.84 5.29 -33.22
N ALA A 911 -4.71 5.73 -33.79
CA ALA A 911 -3.43 5.05 -33.60
C ALA A 911 -3.02 5.02 -32.11
N LEU A 912 -3.22 6.12 -31.37
CA LEU A 912 -2.96 6.18 -29.94
C LEU A 912 -3.76 5.13 -29.16
N ILE A 913 -5.06 4.97 -29.46
CA ILE A 913 -5.92 3.98 -28.81
C ILE A 913 -5.47 2.56 -29.18
N ASN A 914 -5.28 2.30 -30.47
CA ASN A 914 -4.91 0.97 -30.96
C ASN A 914 -3.55 0.53 -30.42
N ASP A 915 -2.53 1.40 -30.45
CA ASP A 915 -1.20 1.10 -29.90
C ASP A 915 -1.28 0.83 -28.39
N GLY A 916 -2.11 1.58 -27.67
CA GLY A 916 -2.39 1.34 -26.25
C GLY A 916 -3.01 -0.04 -26.01
N MET A 917 -4.08 -0.39 -26.73
CA MET A 917 -4.76 -1.67 -26.59
C MET A 917 -3.88 -2.86 -26.99
N VAL A 918 -3.07 -2.72 -28.05
CA VAL A 918 -2.12 -3.73 -28.50
C VAL A 918 -1.02 -3.95 -27.46
N SER A 919 -0.45 -2.86 -26.91
CA SER A 919 0.56 -2.92 -25.85
C SER A 919 0.04 -3.65 -24.60
N ASP A 920 -1.17 -3.31 -24.13
CA ASP A 920 -1.78 -3.98 -22.98
C ASP A 920 -2.07 -5.46 -23.26
N SER A 921 -2.59 -5.77 -24.46
CA SER A 921 -2.88 -7.15 -24.88
C SER A 921 -1.63 -8.01 -24.95
N HIS A 922 -0.52 -7.51 -25.49
CA HIS A 922 0.74 -8.26 -25.51
C HIS A 922 1.23 -8.61 -24.12
N PHE A 923 1.17 -7.66 -23.18
CA PHE A 923 1.61 -7.87 -21.81
C PHE A 923 0.71 -8.87 -21.06
N ILE A 924 -0.61 -8.61 -21.04
CA ILE A 924 -1.50 -9.40 -20.18
C ILE A 924 -1.72 -10.81 -20.74
N MET A 925 -1.80 -10.97 -22.06
CA MET A 925 -2.06 -12.28 -22.65
C MET A 925 -0.87 -13.23 -22.52
N ASP A 926 0.37 -12.73 -22.54
CA ASP A 926 1.55 -13.55 -22.24
C ASP A 926 1.46 -14.16 -20.82
N ILE A 927 0.89 -13.41 -19.87
CA ILE A 927 0.65 -13.87 -18.50
C ILE A 927 -0.56 -14.79 -18.45
N THR A 928 -1.70 -14.40 -19.02
CA THR A 928 -2.94 -15.20 -19.01
C THR A 928 -2.76 -16.58 -19.64
N ILE A 929 -2.03 -16.68 -20.74
CA ILE A 929 -1.78 -17.96 -21.42
C ILE A 929 -0.98 -18.92 -20.52
N LYS A 930 -0.05 -18.38 -19.73
CA LYS A 930 0.82 -19.16 -18.83
C LYS A 930 0.15 -19.50 -17.51
N GLU A 931 -0.55 -18.55 -16.91
CA GLU A 931 -1.21 -18.71 -15.58
C GLU A 931 -2.60 -19.33 -15.68
N CYS A 932 -3.33 -19.10 -16.77
CA CYS A 932 -4.70 -19.55 -16.98
C CYS A 932 -4.87 -20.39 -18.26
N PRO A 933 -3.97 -21.34 -18.59
CA PRO A 933 -4.13 -22.13 -19.81
C PRO A 933 -5.43 -22.93 -19.81
N GLY A 934 -5.96 -23.28 -18.63
CA GLY A 934 -7.24 -23.98 -18.46
C GLY A 934 -8.45 -23.23 -19.04
N ALA A 935 -8.42 -21.89 -19.08
CA ALA A 935 -9.51 -21.11 -19.67
C ALA A 935 -9.71 -21.46 -21.16
N PHE A 936 -8.61 -21.71 -21.87
CA PHE A 936 -8.57 -22.03 -23.30
C PHE A 936 -8.54 -23.54 -23.59
N GLN A 937 -8.66 -24.40 -22.58
CA GLN A 937 -8.72 -25.86 -22.80
C GLN A 937 -10.11 -26.31 -23.24
N GLY A 938 -10.13 -27.32 -24.13
CA GLY A 938 -11.36 -27.97 -24.59
C GLY A 938 -12.08 -27.28 -25.75
N ILE A 939 -11.50 -26.21 -26.31
CA ILE A 939 -12.06 -25.47 -27.45
C ILE A 939 -11.23 -25.73 -28.72
N THR A 940 -11.87 -25.64 -29.88
CA THR A 940 -11.25 -25.74 -31.21
C THR A 940 -11.44 -24.47 -32.05
N SER A 941 -12.34 -23.59 -31.63
CA SER A 941 -12.60 -22.28 -32.24
C SER A 941 -12.91 -21.22 -31.18
N LEU A 942 -12.38 -20.02 -31.39
CA LEU A 942 -12.55 -18.87 -30.50
C LEU A 942 -12.81 -17.60 -31.32
N VAL A 943 -13.77 -16.79 -30.90
CA VAL A 943 -14.00 -15.44 -31.43
C VAL A 943 -13.66 -14.41 -30.35
N ASP A 944 -12.66 -13.58 -30.63
CA ASP A 944 -12.28 -12.39 -29.87
C ASP A 944 -13.21 -11.24 -30.29
N VAL A 945 -14.21 -10.95 -29.46
CA VAL A 945 -15.28 -9.99 -29.75
C VAL A 945 -14.85 -8.60 -29.27
N GLY A 946 -14.82 -7.62 -30.17
CA GLY A 946 -14.19 -6.31 -29.91
C GLY A 946 -12.67 -6.43 -29.82
N GLY A 947 -12.06 -7.40 -30.51
CA GLY A 947 -10.64 -7.72 -30.40
C GLY A 947 -9.68 -6.70 -31.03
N GLY A 948 -10.19 -5.63 -31.65
CA GLY A 948 -9.41 -4.58 -32.27
C GLY A 948 -8.53 -5.11 -33.40
N LEU A 949 -7.23 -4.78 -33.35
CA LEU A 949 -6.23 -5.30 -34.29
C LEU A 949 -5.85 -6.78 -34.05
N GLY A 950 -6.49 -7.45 -33.09
CA GLY A 950 -6.39 -8.89 -32.86
C GLY A 950 -5.16 -9.34 -32.07
N ALA A 951 -4.51 -8.47 -31.32
CA ALA A 951 -3.30 -8.81 -30.56
C ALA A 951 -3.54 -9.97 -29.54
N ALA A 952 -4.71 -10.01 -28.91
CA ALA A 952 -5.06 -11.09 -27.99
C ALA A 952 -5.35 -12.40 -28.73
N ALA A 953 -6.21 -12.37 -29.77
CA ALA A 953 -6.44 -13.51 -30.66
C ALA A 953 -5.14 -14.09 -31.26
N GLN A 954 -4.20 -13.25 -31.69
CA GLN A 954 -2.91 -13.67 -32.22
C GLN A 954 -2.04 -14.36 -31.15
N ALA A 955 -2.02 -13.84 -29.93
CA ALA A 955 -1.31 -14.47 -28.82
C ALA A 955 -1.90 -15.86 -28.50
N ILE A 956 -3.22 -15.99 -28.50
CA ILE A 956 -3.93 -17.26 -28.28
C ILE A 956 -3.64 -18.23 -29.43
N ALA A 957 -3.80 -17.82 -30.69
CA ALA A 957 -3.54 -18.66 -31.87
C ALA A 957 -2.10 -19.19 -31.89
N LYS A 958 -1.13 -18.36 -31.48
CA LYS A 958 0.27 -18.76 -31.38
C LYS A 958 0.52 -19.78 -30.26
N ALA A 959 -0.14 -19.64 -29.12
CA ALA A 959 0.01 -20.53 -27.98
C ALA A 959 -0.77 -21.85 -28.12
N PHE A 960 -1.90 -21.80 -28.81
CA PHE A 960 -2.80 -22.92 -29.05
C PHE A 960 -3.05 -23.09 -30.56
N PRO A 961 -2.09 -23.65 -31.34
CA PRO A 961 -2.18 -23.73 -32.80
C PRO A 961 -3.38 -24.51 -33.34
N ASP A 962 -3.98 -25.37 -32.51
CA ASP A 962 -5.16 -26.16 -32.86
C ASP A 962 -6.48 -25.36 -32.69
N VAL A 963 -6.43 -24.17 -32.08
CA VAL A 963 -7.60 -23.29 -31.89
C VAL A 963 -7.67 -22.27 -33.02
N LYS A 964 -8.74 -22.36 -33.82
CA LYS A 964 -9.02 -21.36 -34.87
C LYS A 964 -9.52 -20.07 -34.23
N CYS A 965 -8.70 -19.04 -34.26
CA CYS A 965 -9.05 -17.74 -33.71
C CYS A 965 -9.61 -16.82 -34.78
N SER A 966 -10.70 -16.12 -34.46
CA SER A 966 -11.25 -15.03 -35.27
C SER A 966 -11.42 -13.79 -34.41
N VAL A 967 -11.42 -12.61 -35.02
CA VAL A 967 -11.72 -11.34 -34.38
C VAL A 967 -13.00 -10.80 -34.99
N LEU A 968 -13.98 -10.44 -34.15
CA LEU A 968 -15.17 -9.69 -34.56
C LEU A 968 -14.99 -8.24 -34.15
N ASP A 969 -15.02 -7.32 -35.11
CA ASP A 969 -14.99 -5.88 -34.82
C ASP A 969 -15.73 -5.09 -35.90
N LEU A 970 -15.88 -3.77 -35.72
CA LEU A 970 -16.54 -2.88 -36.66
C LEU A 970 -15.79 -2.80 -38.00
N ASP A 971 -16.52 -2.46 -39.08
CA ASP A 971 -15.98 -2.39 -40.44
C ASP A 971 -14.69 -1.58 -40.57
N HIS A 972 -14.64 -0.40 -39.92
CA HIS A 972 -13.50 0.51 -40.01
C HIS A 972 -12.25 -0.01 -39.27
N VAL A 973 -12.44 -0.82 -38.21
CA VAL A 973 -11.35 -1.45 -37.45
C VAL A 973 -10.79 -2.63 -38.25
N VAL A 974 -11.66 -3.50 -38.75
CA VAL A 974 -11.28 -4.66 -39.57
C VAL A 974 -10.56 -4.24 -40.85
N ALA A 975 -10.92 -3.10 -41.44
CA ALA A 975 -10.21 -2.55 -42.60
C ALA A 975 -8.72 -2.24 -42.33
N LYS A 976 -8.33 -2.03 -41.07
CA LYS A 976 -6.95 -1.76 -40.62
C LYS A 976 -6.25 -3.00 -40.05
N ALA A 977 -6.92 -4.15 -40.03
CA ALA A 977 -6.37 -5.38 -39.49
C ALA A 977 -5.13 -5.87 -40.29
N PRO A 978 -4.14 -6.47 -39.61
CA PRO A 978 -2.95 -6.99 -40.28
C PRO A 978 -3.28 -8.15 -41.23
N SER A 979 -2.66 -8.14 -42.42
CA SER A 979 -2.96 -9.08 -43.53
C SER A 979 -2.34 -10.47 -43.38
N ASP A 980 -1.45 -10.67 -42.40
CA ASP A 980 -0.47 -11.76 -42.32
C ASP A 980 -0.65 -12.67 -41.08
N ALA A 981 -1.85 -12.71 -40.48
CA ALA A 981 -2.10 -13.43 -39.22
C ALA A 981 -2.84 -14.77 -39.43
N ASP A 982 -2.54 -15.76 -38.58
CA ASP A 982 -3.31 -17.01 -38.41
C ASP A 982 -4.71 -16.77 -37.77
N VAL A 983 -5.25 -15.55 -37.92
CA VAL A 983 -6.48 -15.05 -37.31
C VAL A 983 -7.40 -14.53 -38.41
N GLN A 984 -8.67 -14.94 -38.37
CA GLN A 984 -9.68 -14.45 -39.31
C GLN A 984 -10.37 -13.19 -38.77
N TYR A 985 -10.33 -12.09 -39.51
CA TYR A 985 -11.05 -10.87 -39.15
C TYR A 985 -12.45 -10.83 -39.78
N ILE A 986 -13.46 -10.55 -38.98
CA ILE A 986 -14.87 -10.56 -39.36
C ILE A 986 -15.44 -9.21 -38.99
N ALA A 987 -15.94 -8.48 -39.99
CA ALA A 987 -16.61 -7.22 -39.76
C ALA A 987 -18.06 -7.44 -39.33
N GLY A 988 -18.49 -6.79 -38.25
CA GLY A 988 -19.86 -6.89 -37.76
C GLY A 988 -20.10 -6.17 -36.43
N ASP A 989 -21.36 -6.16 -36.00
CA ASP A 989 -21.80 -5.57 -34.75
C ASP A 989 -22.23 -6.65 -33.75
N MET A 990 -21.54 -6.72 -32.61
CA MET A 990 -21.83 -7.66 -31.52
C MET A 990 -23.24 -7.51 -30.92
N PHE A 991 -23.84 -6.32 -31.04
CA PHE A 991 -25.23 -6.08 -30.63
C PHE A 991 -26.25 -6.75 -31.56
N GLU A 992 -25.88 -7.01 -32.81
CA GLU A 992 -26.72 -7.70 -33.78
C GLU A 992 -26.50 -9.20 -33.75
N SER A 993 -25.24 -9.65 -33.91
CA SER A 993 -24.88 -11.07 -33.90
C SER A 993 -23.38 -11.28 -33.69
N VAL A 994 -23.01 -12.47 -33.20
CA VAL A 994 -21.61 -12.92 -33.15
C VAL A 994 -21.47 -14.25 -33.94
N PRO A 995 -20.35 -14.48 -34.67
CA PRO A 995 -20.14 -15.73 -35.42
C PRO A 995 -20.08 -16.97 -34.50
N PRO A 996 -20.55 -18.16 -34.93
CA PRO A 996 -20.46 -19.37 -34.11
C PRO A 996 -19.03 -19.81 -33.81
N ALA A 997 -18.76 -20.18 -32.55
CA ALA A 997 -17.48 -20.73 -32.09
C ALA A 997 -17.65 -21.47 -30.76
N ASP A 998 -16.64 -22.24 -30.34
CA ASP A 998 -16.67 -22.95 -29.05
C ASP A 998 -16.55 -21.97 -27.86
N ALA A 999 -15.79 -20.87 -28.05
CA ALA A 999 -15.69 -19.81 -27.05
C ALA A 999 -15.81 -18.39 -27.64
N MET A 1000 -16.45 -17.51 -26.86
CA MET A 1000 -16.40 -16.05 -27.07
C MET A 1000 -15.44 -15.46 -26.05
N PHE A 1001 -14.51 -14.62 -26.51
CA PHE A 1001 -13.52 -13.96 -25.67
C PHE A 1001 -13.74 -12.45 -25.67
N PHE A 1002 -13.73 -11.84 -24.48
CA PHE A 1002 -13.84 -10.41 -24.27
C PHE A 1002 -12.69 -9.94 -23.37
N LYS A 1003 -11.98 -8.89 -23.77
CA LYS A 1003 -10.98 -8.21 -22.94
C LYS A 1003 -11.20 -6.71 -23.06
N TRP A 1004 -11.53 -6.02 -21.96
CA TRP A 1004 -11.85 -4.59 -21.98
C TRP A 1004 -12.98 -4.23 -22.95
N VAL A 1005 -14.08 -4.97 -22.87
CA VAL A 1005 -15.25 -4.72 -23.74
C VAL A 1005 -16.50 -4.57 -22.92
N LEU A 1006 -16.84 -5.55 -22.08
CA LEU A 1006 -18.10 -5.53 -21.33
C LEU A 1006 -18.12 -4.44 -20.23
N HIS A 1007 -16.96 -3.90 -19.86
CA HIS A 1007 -16.86 -2.75 -18.98
C HIS A 1007 -17.31 -1.42 -19.61
N ASP A 1008 -17.33 -1.30 -20.94
CA ASP A 1008 -17.75 -0.07 -21.64
C ASP A 1008 -19.27 0.12 -21.63
N TRP A 1009 -20.01 -0.96 -21.36
CA TRP A 1009 -21.45 -1.02 -21.59
C TRP A 1009 -22.24 -1.10 -20.28
N GLY A 1010 -23.51 -0.70 -20.33
CA GLY A 1010 -24.44 -0.84 -19.20
C GLY A 1010 -24.95 -2.27 -19.00
N HIS A 1011 -25.74 -2.49 -17.94
CA HIS A 1011 -26.33 -3.79 -17.60
C HIS A 1011 -27.09 -4.44 -18.77
N GLU A 1012 -28.06 -3.72 -19.33
CA GLU A 1012 -28.93 -4.23 -20.42
C GLU A 1012 -28.15 -4.56 -21.70
N ASP A 1013 -27.15 -3.74 -22.01
CA ASP A 1013 -26.29 -3.91 -23.18
C ASP A 1013 -25.41 -5.17 -23.03
N CYS A 1014 -24.79 -5.36 -21.86
CA CYS A 1014 -24.06 -6.60 -21.56
C CYS A 1014 -24.95 -7.83 -21.63
N VAL A 1015 -26.17 -7.77 -21.09
CA VAL A 1015 -27.15 -8.87 -21.18
C VAL A 1015 -27.49 -9.17 -22.65
N LYS A 1016 -27.67 -8.14 -23.49
CA LYS A 1016 -27.96 -8.28 -24.92
C LYS A 1016 -26.78 -8.94 -25.66
N ILE A 1017 -25.55 -8.47 -25.44
CA ILE A 1017 -24.33 -9.03 -26.05
C ILE A 1017 -24.17 -10.50 -25.65
N LEU A 1018 -24.30 -10.81 -24.36
CA LEU A 1018 -24.14 -12.18 -23.86
C LEU A 1018 -25.27 -13.12 -24.33
N LYS A 1019 -26.50 -12.62 -24.55
CA LYS A 1019 -27.57 -13.40 -25.20
C LYS A 1019 -27.22 -13.78 -26.64
N ASN A 1020 -26.52 -12.92 -27.36
CA ASN A 1020 -26.02 -13.27 -28.70
C ASN A 1020 -24.89 -14.31 -28.61
N CYS A 1021 -23.97 -14.16 -27.66
CA CYS A 1021 -22.91 -15.14 -27.39
C CYS A 1021 -23.48 -16.52 -27.06
N ARG A 1022 -24.49 -16.59 -26.18
CA ARG A 1022 -25.13 -17.85 -25.80
C ARG A 1022 -25.73 -18.61 -27.00
N LYS A 1023 -26.28 -17.89 -27.98
CA LYS A 1023 -26.83 -18.51 -29.20
C LYS A 1023 -25.74 -19.06 -30.14
N ALA A 1024 -24.51 -18.55 -30.00
CA ALA A 1024 -23.40 -18.81 -30.90
C ALA A 1024 -22.39 -19.83 -30.35
N ILE A 1025 -22.47 -20.20 -29.07
CA ILE A 1025 -21.64 -21.25 -28.44
C ILE A 1025 -22.41 -22.57 -28.26
N PRO A 1026 -21.73 -23.72 -28.28
CA PRO A 1026 -22.34 -25.03 -27.98
C PRO A 1026 -22.64 -25.19 -26.48
N PRO A 1027 -23.28 -26.30 -26.05
CA PRO A 1027 -23.43 -26.62 -24.63
C PRO A 1027 -22.09 -26.80 -23.91
N ARG A 1028 -22.10 -26.70 -22.57
CA ARG A 1028 -20.89 -26.82 -21.73
C ARG A 1028 -20.17 -28.16 -21.93
N GLU A 1029 -20.92 -29.24 -22.10
CA GLU A 1029 -20.38 -30.60 -22.30
C GLU A 1029 -19.60 -30.75 -23.61
N GLU A 1030 -19.89 -29.87 -24.59
CA GLU A 1030 -19.19 -29.78 -25.88
C GLU A 1030 -18.09 -28.71 -25.86
N GLY A 1031 -17.80 -28.11 -24.69
CA GLY A 1031 -16.74 -27.12 -24.51
C GLY A 1031 -17.18 -25.65 -24.54
N GLY A 1032 -18.49 -25.41 -24.72
CA GLY A 1032 -19.05 -24.07 -24.87
C GLY A 1032 -18.84 -23.16 -23.65
N LYS A 1033 -18.25 -21.98 -23.85
CA LYS A 1033 -18.04 -20.99 -22.79
C LYS A 1033 -17.86 -19.55 -23.30
N VAL A 1034 -18.01 -18.58 -22.41
CA VAL A 1034 -17.55 -17.20 -22.61
C VAL A 1034 -16.38 -16.95 -21.65
N ILE A 1035 -15.33 -16.29 -22.12
CA ILE A 1035 -14.14 -15.93 -21.35
C ILE A 1035 -14.04 -14.40 -21.33
N ILE A 1036 -13.99 -13.79 -20.16
CA ILE A 1036 -13.91 -12.34 -19.98
C ILE A 1036 -12.66 -12.02 -19.16
N ILE A 1037 -11.90 -10.99 -19.56
CA ILE A 1037 -10.83 -10.39 -18.77
C ILE A 1037 -11.20 -8.93 -18.50
N ASP A 1038 -11.70 -8.66 -17.29
CA ASP A 1038 -12.12 -7.33 -16.82
C ASP A 1038 -11.81 -7.19 -15.32
N ILE A 1039 -12.01 -6.00 -14.74
CA ILE A 1039 -11.89 -5.78 -13.29
C ILE A 1039 -13.16 -6.25 -12.58
N VAL A 1040 -12.97 -6.92 -11.45
CA VAL A 1040 -14.05 -7.22 -10.50
C VAL A 1040 -13.82 -6.40 -9.23
N VAL A 1041 -14.70 -5.45 -8.96
CA VAL A 1041 -14.56 -4.50 -7.85
C VAL A 1041 -15.08 -5.11 -6.55
N GLY A 1042 -14.38 -4.88 -5.43
CA GLY A 1042 -14.87 -5.29 -4.11
C GLY A 1042 -14.66 -6.77 -3.78
N GLU A 1043 -13.93 -7.49 -4.62
CA GLU A 1043 -13.30 -8.75 -4.23
C GLU A 1043 -12.35 -8.44 -3.05
N GLU A 1044 -12.43 -9.21 -1.95
CA GLU A 1044 -11.62 -9.01 -0.75
C GLU A 1044 -10.13 -9.22 -1.07
N SER A 1045 -9.49 -8.20 -1.65
CA SER A 1045 -8.05 -8.15 -1.84
C SER A 1045 -7.43 -7.62 -0.55
N SER A 1046 -6.48 -8.37 0.01
CA SER A 1046 -5.74 -7.90 1.17
C SER A 1046 -4.74 -6.78 0.79
N ASN A 1047 -4.49 -6.56 -0.51
CA ASN A 1047 -3.63 -5.51 -1.05
C ASN A 1047 -4.39 -4.19 -1.26
N LEU A 1048 -4.20 -3.22 -0.35
CA LEU A 1048 -4.84 -1.90 -0.45
C LEU A 1048 -4.57 -1.19 -1.79
N LYS A 1049 -3.38 -1.32 -2.39
CA LYS A 1049 -3.07 -0.69 -3.69
C LYS A 1049 -3.87 -1.32 -4.83
N GLN A 1050 -4.17 -2.62 -4.74
CA GLN A 1050 -5.03 -3.30 -5.71
C GLN A 1050 -6.46 -2.78 -5.60
N THR A 1051 -7.05 -2.80 -4.41
CA THR A 1051 -8.37 -2.23 -4.14
C THR A 1051 -8.46 -0.77 -4.59
N GLU A 1052 -7.44 0.03 -4.29
CA GLU A 1052 -7.37 1.43 -4.71
C GLU A 1052 -7.31 1.56 -6.24
N THR A 1053 -6.49 0.76 -6.92
CA THR A 1053 -6.41 0.79 -8.39
C THR A 1053 -7.73 0.38 -9.04
N GLN A 1054 -8.43 -0.62 -8.51
CA GLN A 1054 -9.73 -1.06 -9.00
C GLN A 1054 -10.78 0.04 -8.89
N VAL A 1055 -10.89 0.72 -7.74
CA VAL A 1055 -11.88 1.82 -7.58
C VAL A 1055 -11.51 3.06 -8.39
N LEU A 1056 -10.21 3.33 -8.60
CA LEU A 1056 -9.77 4.41 -9.50
C LEU A 1056 -10.10 4.10 -10.94
N PHE A 1057 -9.89 2.85 -11.38
CA PHE A 1057 -10.26 2.43 -12.72
C PHE A 1057 -11.79 2.46 -12.92
N ASP A 1058 -12.55 2.05 -11.90
CA ASP A 1058 -14.01 2.20 -11.88
C ASP A 1058 -14.39 3.67 -12.08
N LEU A 1059 -13.85 4.63 -11.31
CA LEU A 1059 -14.18 6.03 -11.56
C LEU A 1059 -13.68 6.54 -12.93
N TYR A 1060 -12.54 6.04 -13.41
CA TYR A 1060 -11.98 6.37 -14.72
C TYR A 1060 -12.88 5.91 -15.88
N ILE A 1061 -13.49 4.73 -15.82
CA ILE A 1061 -14.28 4.23 -16.95
C ILE A 1061 -15.61 5.00 -17.16
N LEU A 1062 -15.95 5.95 -16.27
CA LEU A 1062 -16.95 7.00 -16.56
C LEU A 1062 -16.67 7.77 -17.85
N LEU A 1063 -15.40 7.79 -18.29
CA LEU A 1063 -14.95 8.41 -19.54
C LEU A 1063 -15.90 8.09 -20.71
N VAL A 1064 -16.24 6.81 -20.85
CA VAL A 1064 -17.10 6.26 -21.92
C VAL A 1064 -18.49 5.88 -21.42
N ASN A 1065 -18.87 6.32 -20.22
CA ASN A 1065 -20.08 5.88 -19.50
C ASN A 1065 -20.07 4.38 -19.15
N GLY A 1066 -18.88 3.78 -19.06
CA GLY A 1066 -18.67 2.39 -18.65
C GLY A 1066 -18.79 2.18 -17.14
N ILE A 1067 -18.70 0.91 -16.72
CA ILE A 1067 -18.92 0.44 -15.35
C ILE A 1067 -18.00 -0.75 -15.05
N GLU A 1068 -17.18 -0.64 -13.99
CA GLU A 1068 -16.56 -1.81 -13.37
C GLU A 1068 -17.51 -2.38 -12.30
N ARG A 1069 -17.60 -3.70 -12.22
CA ARG A 1069 -18.69 -4.39 -11.52
C ARG A 1069 -18.18 -5.27 -10.39
N ASP A 1070 -18.98 -5.38 -9.34
CA ASP A 1070 -18.77 -6.43 -8.34
C ASP A 1070 -19.25 -7.81 -8.83
N GLU A 1071 -18.89 -8.88 -8.12
CA GLU A 1071 -19.28 -10.24 -8.49
C GLU A 1071 -20.81 -10.39 -8.58
N GLN A 1072 -21.57 -9.73 -7.70
CA GLN A 1072 -23.01 -9.88 -7.64
C GLN A 1072 -23.69 -9.20 -8.83
N GLU A 1073 -23.16 -8.07 -9.30
CA GLU A 1073 -23.55 -7.40 -10.54
C GLU A 1073 -23.24 -8.28 -11.77
N TRP A 1074 -22.04 -8.86 -11.86
CA TRP A 1074 -21.66 -9.81 -12.92
C TRP A 1074 -22.58 -11.03 -12.96
N LYS A 1075 -22.81 -11.64 -11.81
CA LYS A 1075 -23.70 -12.79 -11.63
C LYS A 1075 -25.11 -12.51 -12.18
N ASN A 1076 -25.67 -11.34 -11.89
CA ASN A 1076 -26.99 -10.96 -12.37
C ASN A 1076 -27.02 -10.88 -13.90
N ILE A 1077 -26.02 -10.25 -14.51
CA ILE A 1077 -25.88 -10.16 -15.97
C ILE A 1077 -25.81 -11.55 -16.61
N PHE A 1078 -24.99 -12.46 -16.07
CA PHE A 1078 -24.81 -13.80 -16.62
C PHE A 1078 -26.11 -14.61 -16.59
N PHE A 1079 -26.80 -14.64 -15.44
CA PHE A 1079 -28.05 -15.38 -15.30
C PHE A 1079 -29.18 -14.79 -16.13
N GLU A 1080 -29.26 -13.47 -16.27
CA GLU A 1080 -30.26 -12.81 -17.10
C GLU A 1080 -30.00 -13.00 -18.61
N ALA A 1081 -28.73 -13.08 -19.00
CA ALA A 1081 -28.33 -13.51 -20.33
C ALA A 1081 -28.62 -15.01 -20.58
N GLY A 1082 -28.88 -15.75 -19.50
CA GLY A 1082 -29.39 -17.11 -19.48
C GLY A 1082 -28.35 -18.18 -19.19
N PHE A 1083 -27.09 -17.81 -18.93
CA PHE A 1083 -26.04 -18.75 -18.55
C PHE A 1083 -26.37 -19.46 -17.23
N SER A 1084 -25.80 -20.64 -17.01
CA SER A 1084 -26.16 -21.52 -15.89
C SER A 1084 -25.12 -21.54 -14.76
N ASP A 1085 -23.86 -21.18 -15.05
CA ASP A 1085 -22.75 -21.23 -14.11
C ASP A 1085 -21.64 -20.25 -14.53
N TYR A 1086 -20.80 -19.85 -13.58
CA TYR A 1086 -19.63 -19.00 -13.85
C TYR A 1086 -18.51 -19.25 -12.84
N LYS A 1087 -17.28 -18.87 -13.21
CA LYS A 1087 -16.10 -18.92 -12.35
C LYS A 1087 -15.28 -17.65 -12.53
N ILE A 1088 -15.00 -16.94 -11.43
CA ILE A 1088 -14.10 -15.78 -11.41
C ILE A 1088 -12.75 -16.23 -10.83
N SER A 1089 -11.65 -15.77 -11.42
CA SER A 1089 -10.28 -16.07 -10.98
C SER A 1089 -9.45 -14.77 -10.91
N PRO A 1090 -9.16 -14.24 -9.71
CA PRO A 1090 -8.43 -12.97 -9.51
C PRO A 1090 -6.92 -13.13 -9.62
N VAL A 1091 -6.43 -13.53 -10.79
CA VAL A 1091 -5.05 -14.00 -10.97
C VAL A 1091 -4.22 -13.09 -11.88
N LEU A 1092 -4.74 -11.92 -12.27
CA LEU A 1092 -4.12 -11.01 -13.23
C LEU A 1092 -3.95 -9.59 -12.64
N GLY A 1093 -3.43 -9.51 -11.42
CA GLY A 1093 -3.24 -8.24 -10.71
C GLY A 1093 -4.59 -7.61 -10.33
N ALA A 1094 -4.90 -6.43 -10.88
CA ALA A 1094 -6.19 -5.77 -10.65
C ALA A 1094 -7.37 -6.42 -11.40
N ARG A 1095 -7.09 -7.30 -12.39
CA ARG A 1095 -8.07 -7.92 -13.29
C ARG A 1095 -8.33 -9.37 -12.89
N SER A 1096 -9.48 -9.87 -13.32
CA SER A 1096 -9.89 -11.25 -13.13
C SER A 1096 -10.17 -11.92 -14.48
N VAL A 1097 -9.95 -13.24 -14.55
CA VAL A 1097 -10.45 -14.07 -15.65
C VAL A 1097 -11.81 -14.63 -15.22
N ILE A 1098 -12.84 -14.41 -16.03
CA ILE A 1098 -14.20 -14.88 -15.77
C ILE A 1098 -14.59 -15.88 -16.86
N GLU A 1099 -14.88 -17.11 -16.47
CA GLU A 1099 -15.44 -18.14 -17.34
C GLU A 1099 -16.95 -18.25 -17.11
N VAL A 1100 -17.78 -18.16 -18.16
CA VAL A 1100 -19.24 -18.22 -18.08
C VAL A 1100 -19.76 -19.37 -18.93
N TYR A 1101 -20.66 -20.20 -18.39
CA TYR A 1101 -21.08 -21.47 -18.99
C TYR A 1101 -22.58 -21.51 -19.35
N PRO A 1102 -22.95 -21.97 -20.56
CA PRO A 1102 -24.32 -21.83 -21.12
C PRO A 1102 -25.42 -22.63 -20.43
#